data_AF-A0A7Y5CMB6-F1
#
_entry.id   AF-A0A7Y5CMB6-F1
#
_cell.length_a   1.000
_cell.length_b   1.000
_cell.length_c   1.000
_cell.angle_alpha   90.00
_cell.angle_beta   90.00
_cell.angle_gamma   90.00
#
_symmetry.space_group_name_H-M   'P 1'
#
loop_
_entity.id
_entity.type
_entity.pdbx_description
1 polymer ?
#
loop_
_entity_poly.entity_id
_entity_poly.type
_entity_poly.pdbx_seq_one_letter_code
_entity_poly.pdbx_strand_id
1 'polypeptide(L)'
;MPKLVLKKKAEVLAEFQLKGANSVFTVGSEAGNDVVIADRQVSMHHLHIERQGNRYFVRDLKSAFGTQVNNRRLHDKTEIHDGDAIQLGDHTLVFRNPLEAEEAPAGDRAGRGSVNDFWSDVKDAVIDVVQGEATSPGERPREPHFFDIREPSDQDRIKRLDEAEEFKADSLKKELSEVLEQVSAEEEKDAFQAGREVEKSPYYLLAIYGPYLGKRYQVNFGETRIGRDGRLNDIVIRENRKGEVDPSISRRHATITYRDSKFHLSDKRSKSRTYLNQDMLSETDEWLITPGDEIEIVSDQQSTIFRFVAEGNWDFSYPRRAGAWWLRYRSLAMNIGAGVLTTIAFALAVLAWQARAVVTHTPDPLQVQSKIFTKIDLTDVEKNTVRLSKSDTRIPPKPLLADINADKYVDLVVTKSNGTLAAIDGRSRRRLWQSSGIVLDHSFPATAADLNDDGNDDLVALTADAHLVAIDGLHGAEIWTSPFFESKIIGPPVVGRFDRNDSPDVAVISADGKLEIGYSRIFKPEWVEVKMGLVSQAPLSTADLNNDGCDEILIGTDRGLVLIFDGAERRLAGTVDVNLSLNKLKGSYNEDNQIRYPVGVADLNGDQRPDLVVASMQGNLVTIDISERTPEGKIKARELWWSALAPAGMPVTEFNYPFSLGDVDGDGRSDVVVVGADSSLQAFSGAGREGQQQRSLWRVSSGSILHLPALFDFNKDRHTDVVIVELLGIIKILDGRNGGILWEEHKALKHPADMPLLADAGANNTMDILVLNYDGTVNDFRSNRRVAAGTIVWGQRYADATNRAAVTYVERTTGAYDATLIFSAGVILLANLGNFLLRQRRRKFAKS
;
A
#
# COMPACT_ATOMS: atom_id res chain seq x y z
N MET A 1 -37.17 9.92 -4.98
CA MET A 1 -36.74 9.76 -6.40
C MET A 1 -37.93 9.87 -7.35
N PRO A 2 -37.75 10.41 -8.56
CA PRO A 2 -38.83 10.50 -9.53
C PRO A 2 -39.26 9.14 -10.09
N LYS A 3 -40.57 8.96 -10.28
CA LYS A 3 -41.18 7.72 -10.79
C LYS A 3 -42.27 7.99 -11.82
N LEU A 4 -42.50 7.02 -12.69
CA LEU A 4 -43.66 6.96 -13.58
C LEU A 4 -44.64 5.92 -13.05
N VAL A 5 -45.89 6.34 -12.83
CA VAL A 5 -46.98 5.44 -12.46
C VAL A 5 -47.80 5.15 -13.71
N LEU A 6 -47.72 3.92 -14.22
CA LEU A 6 -48.48 3.47 -15.38
C LEU A 6 -49.90 3.10 -14.97
N LYS A 7 -50.87 3.66 -15.68
CA LYS A 7 -52.30 3.42 -15.48
C LYS A 7 -52.99 3.05 -16.78
N LYS A 8 -54.06 2.24 -16.67
CA LYS A 8 -55.06 2.05 -17.72
C LYS A 8 -56.42 2.33 -17.10
N LYS A 9 -57.09 3.39 -17.56
CA LYS A 9 -58.27 3.97 -16.87
C LYS A 9 -57.92 4.35 -15.41
N ALA A 10 -58.69 3.88 -14.43
CA ALA A 10 -58.48 4.17 -13.01
C ALA A 10 -57.52 3.18 -12.30
N GLU A 11 -57.09 2.11 -12.97
CA GLU A 11 -56.26 1.07 -12.38
C GLU A 11 -54.76 1.35 -12.58
N VAL A 12 -53.97 1.23 -11.51
CA VAL A 12 -52.51 1.33 -11.56
C VAL A 12 -51.94 -0.04 -11.92
N LEU A 13 -51.22 -0.10 -13.04
CA LEU A 13 -50.67 -1.35 -13.57
C LEU A 13 -49.23 -1.61 -13.08
N ALA A 14 -48.42 -0.56 -12.97
CA ALA A 14 -47.03 -0.67 -12.52
C ALA A 14 -46.44 0.70 -12.15
N GLU A 15 -45.34 0.69 -11.40
CA GLU A 15 -44.52 1.87 -11.13
C GLU A 15 -43.09 1.62 -11.62
N PHE A 16 -42.52 2.63 -12.30
CA PHE A 16 -41.17 2.57 -12.86
C PHE A 16 -40.33 3.71 -12.28
N GLN A 17 -39.19 3.39 -11.68
CA GLN A 17 -38.28 4.41 -11.15
C GLN A 17 -37.37 4.94 -12.25
N LEU A 18 -37.19 6.26 -12.33
CA LEU A 18 -36.19 6.86 -13.22
C LEU A 18 -34.80 6.76 -12.56
N LYS A 19 -33.96 5.83 -13.03
CA LYS A 19 -32.56 5.60 -12.61
C LYS A 19 -31.56 6.54 -13.29
N GLY A 20 -30.68 7.20 -12.54
CA GLY A 20 -29.46 7.87 -13.04
C GLY A 20 -29.61 9.35 -13.44
N ALA A 21 -28.49 10.09 -13.48
CA ALA A 21 -28.45 11.53 -13.76
C ALA A 21 -28.43 11.90 -15.27
N ASN A 22 -28.01 10.96 -16.15
CA ASN A 22 -27.84 11.17 -17.60
C ASN A 22 -28.60 10.16 -18.48
N SER A 23 -29.64 9.52 -17.94
CA SER A 23 -30.38 8.46 -18.62
C SER A 23 -31.57 8.99 -19.42
N VAL A 24 -31.77 8.41 -20.61
CA VAL A 24 -32.96 8.58 -21.42
C VAL A 24 -33.88 7.39 -21.15
N PHE A 25 -35.06 7.65 -20.59
CA PHE A 25 -36.08 6.63 -20.32
C PHE A 25 -36.96 6.42 -21.54
N THR A 26 -36.87 5.24 -22.14
CA THR A 26 -37.62 4.87 -23.33
C THR A 26 -38.91 4.13 -22.97
N VAL A 27 -40.00 4.45 -23.68
CA VAL A 27 -41.31 3.83 -23.49
C VAL A 27 -41.82 3.34 -24.84
N GLY A 28 -42.24 2.08 -24.94
CA GLY A 28 -42.73 1.48 -26.19
C GLY A 28 -43.25 0.07 -26.00
N SER A 29 -43.71 -0.58 -27.08
CA SER A 29 -44.26 -1.95 -27.04
C SER A 29 -43.23 -3.06 -27.28
N GLU A 30 -42.03 -2.71 -27.74
CA GLU A 30 -40.95 -3.68 -28.00
C GLU A 30 -40.13 -3.97 -26.74
N ALA A 31 -39.59 -5.20 -26.65
CA ALA A 31 -38.89 -5.75 -25.49
C ALA A 31 -37.50 -5.12 -25.19
N GLY A 32 -37.20 -3.95 -25.75
CA GLY A 32 -35.96 -3.21 -25.50
C GLY A 32 -36.17 -1.82 -24.87
N ASN A 33 -37.41 -1.43 -24.56
CA ASN A 33 -37.69 -0.16 -23.88
C ASN A 33 -37.61 -0.33 -22.36
N ASP A 34 -37.27 0.76 -21.65
CA ASP A 34 -37.25 0.77 -20.19
C ASP A 34 -38.63 0.55 -19.58
N VAL A 35 -39.67 1.07 -20.26
CA VAL A 35 -41.07 0.79 -19.95
C VAL A 35 -41.72 0.12 -21.15
N VAL A 36 -41.94 -1.19 -21.03
CA VAL A 36 -42.58 -2.00 -22.07
C VAL A 36 -44.09 -2.05 -21.82
N ILE A 37 -44.88 -1.49 -22.74
CA ILE A 37 -46.34 -1.54 -22.73
C ILE A 37 -46.81 -2.31 -23.96
N ALA A 38 -47.12 -3.60 -23.76
CA ALA A 38 -47.57 -4.49 -24.83
C ALA A 38 -49.03 -4.19 -25.26
N ASP A 39 -49.22 -3.11 -26.02
CA ASP A 39 -50.52 -2.68 -26.54
C ASP A 39 -50.39 -2.23 -28.01
N ARG A 40 -51.40 -2.55 -28.84
CA ARG A 40 -51.40 -2.22 -30.28
C ARG A 40 -51.45 -0.71 -30.55
N GLN A 41 -51.90 0.08 -29.58
CA GLN A 41 -51.90 1.55 -29.69
C GLN A 41 -50.56 2.17 -29.26
N VAL A 42 -49.62 1.38 -28.74
CA VAL A 42 -48.28 1.84 -28.34
C VAL A 42 -47.26 1.40 -29.40
N SER A 43 -46.60 2.37 -30.03
CA SER A 43 -45.54 2.11 -31.02
C SER A 43 -44.34 1.39 -30.40
N MET A 44 -43.56 0.69 -31.23
CA MET A 44 -42.38 -0.08 -30.79
C MET A 44 -41.41 0.76 -29.96
N HIS A 45 -41.12 2.00 -30.40
CA HIS A 45 -40.52 3.06 -29.60
C HIS A 45 -41.45 4.28 -29.65
N HIS A 46 -42.17 4.56 -28.56
CA HIS A 46 -43.26 5.54 -28.57
C HIS A 46 -42.78 6.94 -28.18
N LEU A 47 -42.14 7.05 -27.02
CA LEU A 47 -41.64 8.31 -26.47
C LEU A 47 -40.38 8.04 -25.65
N HIS A 48 -39.66 9.10 -25.32
CA HIS A 48 -38.68 9.05 -24.24
C HIS A 48 -38.81 10.23 -23.28
N ILE A 49 -38.27 10.05 -22.09
CA ILE A 49 -38.11 11.09 -21.08
C ILE A 49 -36.61 11.28 -20.82
N GLU A 50 -36.14 12.50 -21.00
CA GLU A 50 -34.74 12.89 -20.80
C GLU A 50 -34.64 13.79 -19.57
N ARG A 51 -33.68 13.49 -18.69
CA ARG A 51 -33.33 14.36 -17.57
C ARG A 51 -32.23 15.34 -17.98
N GLN A 52 -32.44 16.63 -17.72
CA GLN A 52 -31.43 17.67 -17.90
C GLN A 52 -31.28 18.47 -16.59
N GLY A 53 -30.25 18.13 -15.80
CA GLY A 53 -30.09 18.65 -14.44
C GLY A 53 -31.22 18.16 -13.52
N ASN A 54 -31.98 19.07 -12.92
CA ASN A 54 -33.17 18.74 -12.10
C ASN A 54 -34.49 18.74 -12.87
N ARG A 55 -34.47 18.99 -14.19
CA ARG A 55 -35.68 19.10 -15.02
C ARG A 55 -35.87 17.87 -15.90
N TYR A 56 -37.12 17.51 -16.16
CA TYR A 56 -37.50 16.35 -16.97
C TYR A 56 -38.26 16.78 -18.21
N PHE A 57 -37.92 16.18 -19.34
CA PHE A 57 -38.53 16.52 -20.63
C PHE A 57 -39.02 15.27 -21.35
N VAL A 58 -40.25 15.29 -21.84
CA VAL A 58 -40.83 14.22 -22.67
C VAL A 58 -40.78 14.59 -24.15
N ARG A 59 -40.49 13.59 -24.99
CA ARG A 59 -40.49 13.73 -26.46
C ARG A 59 -41.13 12.51 -27.12
N ASP A 60 -42.06 12.74 -28.03
CA ASP A 60 -42.65 11.71 -28.88
C ASP A 60 -41.68 11.28 -30.00
N LEU A 61 -41.54 9.97 -30.22
CA LEU A 61 -40.65 9.38 -31.23
C LEU A 61 -41.39 9.09 -32.54
N LYS A 62 -42.28 10.01 -32.97
CA LYS A 62 -43.15 9.86 -34.15
C LYS A 62 -44.09 8.66 -34.02
N SER A 63 -44.73 8.53 -32.87
CA SER A 63 -45.63 7.42 -32.60
C SER A 63 -46.88 7.47 -33.49
N ALA A 64 -47.43 6.30 -33.84
CA ALA A 64 -48.56 6.19 -34.75
C ALA A 64 -49.85 6.88 -34.21
N PHE A 65 -50.06 6.83 -32.89
CA PHE A 65 -51.23 7.43 -32.23
C PHE A 65 -50.94 8.76 -31.55
N GLY A 66 -49.67 9.18 -31.46
CA GLY A 66 -49.22 10.40 -30.81
C GLY A 66 -49.20 10.30 -29.28
N THR A 67 -48.34 11.11 -28.66
CA THR A 67 -48.30 11.34 -27.21
C THR A 67 -49.07 12.62 -26.84
N GLN A 68 -49.76 12.62 -25.70
CA GLN A 68 -50.36 13.84 -25.13
C GLN A 68 -49.86 14.06 -23.70
N VAL A 69 -49.64 15.31 -23.29
CA VAL A 69 -49.33 15.68 -21.91
C VAL A 69 -50.45 16.58 -21.40
N ASN A 70 -51.09 16.20 -20.28
CA ASN A 70 -52.23 16.93 -19.69
C ASN A 70 -53.32 17.29 -20.73
N ASN A 71 -53.75 16.29 -21.52
CA ASN A 71 -54.75 16.41 -22.59
C ASN A 71 -54.37 17.34 -23.76
N ARG A 72 -53.09 17.70 -23.91
CA ARG A 72 -52.58 18.46 -25.06
C ARG A 72 -51.63 17.60 -25.87
N ARG A 73 -51.84 17.55 -27.19
CA ARG A 73 -50.99 16.76 -28.08
C ARG A 73 -49.57 17.33 -28.14
N LEU A 74 -48.60 16.45 -27.96
CA LEU A 74 -47.19 16.78 -27.97
C LEU A 74 -46.72 16.95 -29.42
N HIS A 75 -46.18 18.13 -29.74
CA HIS A 75 -45.60 18.43 -31.06
C HIS A 75 -44.07 18.54 -31.00
N ASP A 76 -43.54 19.11 -29.91
CA ASP A 76 -42.12 19.29 -29.65
C ASP A 76 -41.77 18.78 -28.23
N LYS A 77 -40.47 18.69 -27.93
CA LYS A 77 -39.95 18.35 -26.59
C LYS A 77 -40.55 19.32 -25.55
N THR A 78 -41.18 18.77 -24.51
CA THR A 78 -41.90 19.56 -23.49
C THR A 78 -41.45 19.15 -22.09
N GLU A 79 -41.29 20.14 -21.20
CA GLU A 79 -40.96 19.93 -19.78
C GLU A 79 -42.16 19.35 -19.02
N ILE A 80 -41.91 18.42 -18.10
CA ILE A 80 -42.94 17.76 -17.27
C ILE A 80 -42.62 17.94 -15.79
N HIS A 81 -43.65 18.15 -14.98
CA HIS A 81 -43.57 18.47 -13.55
C HIS A 81 -44.35 17.42 -12.70
N ASP A 82 -44.14 17.39 -11.37
CA ASP A 82 -44.87 16.45 -10.49
C ASP A 82 -46.39 16.50 -10.73
N GLY A 83 -46.97 15.32 -10.96
CA GLY A 83 -48.41 15.15 -11.18
C GLY A 83 -48.83 15.17 -12.64
N ASP A 84 -47.96 15.54 -13.58
CA ASP A 84 -48.31 15.58 -15.01
C ASP A 84 -48.66 14.19 -15.57
N ALA A 85 -49.69 14.16 -16.40
CA ALA A 85 -50.22 12.94 -17.02
C ALA A 85 -49.84 12.86 -18.51
N ILE A 86 -49.06 11.83 -18.87
CA ILE A 86 -48.60 11.55 -20.24
C ILE A 86 -49.45 10.40 -20.81
N GLN A 87 -50.31 10.70 -21.78
CA GLN A 87 -51.21 9.74 -22.43
C GLN A 87 -50.56 9.15 -23.69
N LEU A 88 -50.62 7.82 -23.83
CA LEU A 88 -50.22 7.05 -25.01
C LEU A 88 -51.23 5.92 -25.28
N GLY A 89 -52.07 6.10 -26.30
CA GLY A 89 -53.23 5.24 -26.54
C GLY A 89 -54.17 5.20 -25.32
N ASP A 90 -54.56 3.99 -24.90
CA ASP A 90 -55.44 3.79 -23.73
C ASP A 90 -54.72 3.87 -22.37
N HIS A 91 -53.41 4.15 -22.36
CA HIS A 91 -52.59 4.18 -21.15
C HIS A 91 -52.16 5.59 -20.78
N THR A 92 -51.99 5.82 -19.48
CA THR A 92 -51.52 7.08 -18.92
C THR A 92 -50.34 6.83 -17.98
N LEU A 93 -49.23 7.51 -18.21
CA LEU A 93 -48.09 7.58 -17.29
C LEU A 93 -48.20 8.86 -16.47
N VAL A 94 -48.31 8.74 -15.14
CA VAL A 94 -48.29 9.90 -14.24
C VAL A 94 -46.87 10.09 -13.74
N PHE A 95 -46.29 11.26 -14.01
CA PHE A 95 -44.97 11.62 -13.52
C PHE A 95 -45.05 12.06 -12.06
N ARG A 96 -44.16 11.53 -11.22
CA ARG A 96 -44.06 11.91 -9.81
C ARG A 96 -42.63 12.29 -9.48
N ASN A 97 -42.43 13.50 -8.98
CA ASN A 97 -41.15 14.05 -8.57
C ASN A 97 -41.28 14.65 -7.15
N PRO A 98 -40.89 13.91 -6.09
CA PRO A 98 -41.02 14.38 -4.72
C PRO A 98 -40.18 15.62 -4.38
N LEU A 99 -39.16 15.94 -5.19
CA LEU A 99 -38.35 17.16 -5.03
C LEU A 99 -39.11 18.44 -5.40
N GLU A 100 -40.16 18.33 -6.20
CA GLU A 100 -40.93 19.48 -6.69
C GLU A 100 -42.18 19.76 -5.84
N ALA A 101 -42.65 18.75 -5.10
CA ALA A 101 -43.79 18.86 -4.20
C ALA A 101 -43.51 19.70 -2.94
N GLU A 102 -42.23 19.95 -2.60
CA GLU A 102 -41.82 20.77 -1.45
C GLU A 102 -41.68 22.28 -1.76
N GLU A 103 -41.73 22.70 -3.03
CA GLU A 103 -41.57 24.13 -3.43
C GLU A 103 -42.90 24.91 -3.56
N ALA A 104 -44.06 24.32 -3.25
CA ALA A 104 -45.34 25.05 -3.21
C ALA A 104 -45.52 25.80 -1.87
N PRO A 105 -45.87 27.11 -1.86
CA PRO A 105 -45.73 27.93 -0.65
C PRO A 105 -46.87 27.72 0.36
N ALA A 106 -46.53 27.27 1.57
CA ALA A 106 -47.40 27.34 2.75
C ALA A 106 -46.93 28.47 3.67
N GLY A 107 -47.67 29.58 3.65
CA GLY A 107 -47.53 30.67 4.59
C GLY A 107 -48.15 30.37 5.97
N ASP A 108 -47.69 31.15 6.95
CA ASP A 108 -48.22 31.34 8.30
C ASP A 108 -48.35 30.09 9.20
N ARG A 109 -47.41 29.99 10.15
CA ARG A 109 -47.72 29.90 11.60
C ARG A 109 -46.46 30.12 12.45
N ALA A 110 -46.45 31.24 13.16
CA ALA A 110 -45.62 31.46 14.33
C ALA A 110 -46.18 30.72 15.56
N GLY A 111 -45.29 30.23 16.44
CA GLY A 111 -45.65 29.73 17.76
C GLY A 111 -44.42 29.42 18.61
N ARG A 112 -44.12 30.29 19.57
CA ARG A 112 -43.09 30.14 20.62
C ARG A 112 -43.38 28.92 21.51
N GLY A 113 -42.34 28.19 21.89
CA GLY A 113 -42.32 27.21 22.99
C GLY A 113 -40.96 27.25 23.71
N SER A 114 -40.99 27.24 25.05
CA SER A 114 -39.91 27.56 25.99
C SER A 114 -38.93 26.40 26.24
N VAL A 115 -37.70 26.75 26.64
CA VAL A 115 -36.48 25.92 26.82
C VAL A 115 -36.55 24.88 27.95
N ASN A 116 -37.67 24.74 28.67
CA ASN A 116 -37.75 23.84 29.84
C ASN A 116 -38.53 22.54 29.66
N ASP A 117 -39.21 22.32 28.53
CA ASP A 117 -39.98 21.08 28.30
C ASP A 117 -39.17 19.99 27.54
N PHE A 118 -37.98 20.31 27.05
CA PHE A 118 -37.13 19.39 26.27
C PHE A 118 -36.39 18.33 27.13
N TRP A 119 -36.27 18.55 28.45
CA TRP A 119 -35.49 17.66 29.33
C TRP A 119 -36.24 16.41 29.82
N SER A 120 -37.47 16.18 29.36
CA SER A 120 -38.21 14.94 29.62
C SER A 120 -38.11 13.95 28.45
N ASP A 121 -38.16 14.41 27.20
CA ASP A 121 -38.15 13.54 26.02
C ASP A 121 -36.78 12.92 25.69
N VAL A 122 -35.67 13.50 26.16
CA VAL A 122 -34.31 12.94 25.95
C VAL A 122 -33.99 11.81 26.93
N LYS A 123 -34.69 11.72 28.08
CA LYS A 123 -34.50 10.61 29.03
C LYS A 123 -35.20 9.33 28.59
N ASP A 124 -36.30 9.45 27.84
CA ASP A 124 -37.12 8.29 27.47
C ASP A 124 -36.70 7.65 26.13
N ALA A 125 -35.84 8.29 25.34
CA ALA A 125 -35.27 7.70 24.12
C ALA A 125 -34.01 6.84 24.35
N VAL A 126 -33.47 6.80 25.58
CA VAL A 126 -32.22 6.08 25.92
C VAL A 126 -32.45 4.86 26.83
N ILE A 127 -33.70 4.56 27.21
CA ILE A 127 -34.06 3.32 27.90
C ILE A 127 -35.07 2.57 27.04
N ASP A 128 -34.60 1.95 25.96
CA ASP A 128 -35.33 0.83 25.32
C ASP A 128 -34.42 -0.18 24.60
N VAL A 129 -33.11 -0.16 24.87
CA VAL A 129 -32.16 -1.17 24.34
C VAL A 129 -31.69 -2.16 25.43
N VAL A 130 -32.09 -1.99 26.70
CA VAL A 130 -31.66 -2.88 27.78
C VAL A 130 -32.82 -3.18 28.75
N GLN A 131 -33.63 -4.18 28.40
CA GLN A 131 -34.14 -5.30 29.23
C GLN A 131 -35.56 -5.75 28.84
N GLY A 132 -35.66 -6.98 28.33
CA GLY A 132 -36.86 -7.82 28.37
C GLY A 132 -36.48 -9.17 28.95
N GLU A 133 -36.96 -9.44 30.16
CA GLU A 133 -36.60 -10.57 31.02
C GLU A 133 -37.06 -11.96 30.57
N ALA A 134 -36.34 -12.93 31.14
CA ALA A 134 -36.55 -14.37 31.24
C ALA A 134 -38.00 -14.90 31.27
N THR A 135 -38.20 -16.02 30.56
CA THR A 135 -39.13 -17.09 30.97
C THR A 135 -38.43 -18.47 30.91
N SER A 136 -38.86 -19.35 31.82
CA SER A 136 -38.22 -20.58 32.33
C SER A 136 -38.43 -21.84 31.45
N PRO A 137 -37.83 -23.01 31.80
CA PRO A 137 -37.17 -23.90 30.85
C PRO A 137 -38.02 -25.09 30.38
N GLY A 138 -37.74 -25.55 29.17
CA GLY A 138 -38.14 -26.89 28.73
C GLY A 138 -38.46 -26.97 27.25
N GLU A 139 -37.47 -27.33 26.44
CA GLU A 139 -37.56 -28.41 25.44
C GLU A 139 -36.23 -28.54 24.71
N ARG A 140 -35.75 -29.78 24.58
CA ARG A 140 -34.48 -30.11 23.92
C ARG A 140 -34.59 -29.82 22.42
N PRO A 141 -33.70 -29.02 21.81
CA PRO A 141 -33.53 -29.05 20.38
C PRO A 141 -32.68 -30.27 20.00
N ARG A 142 -33.14 -30.99 18.98
CA ARG A 142 -32.42 -32.08 18.33
C ARG A 142 -31.11 -31.56 17.74
N GLU A 143 -30.06 -32.34 17.91
CA GLU A 143 -28.74 -32.16 17.32
C GLU A 143 -28.81 -31.80 15.83
N PRO A 144 -28.14 -30.72 15.37
CA PRO A 144 -27.68 -30.64 14.01
C PRO A 144 -26.38 -31.46 13.90
N HIS A 145 -26.37 -32.38 12.96
CA HIS A 145 -25.19 -33.14 12.54
C HIS A 145 -23.99 -32.21 12.28
N PHE A 146 -22.90 -32.45 13.02
CA PHE A 146 -21.58 -31.95 12.68
C PHE A 146 -21.20 -32.43 11.27
N PHE A 147 -21.09 -31.51 10.32
CA PHE A 147 -20.20 -31.70 9.17
C PHE A 147 -18.83 -31.16 9.57
N ASP A 148 -17.93 -32.10 9.85
CA ASP A 148 -16.50 -31.88 10.08
C ASP A 148 -15.87 -31.38 8.77
N ILE A 149 -15.75 -30.07 8.59
CA ILE A 149 -14.89 -29.48 7.55
C ILE A 149 -13.52 -29.29 8.19
N ARG A 150 -12.68 -30.32 8.07
CA ARG A 150 -11.24 -30.19 8.26
C ARG A 150 -10.68 -29.28 7.19
N GLU A 151 -10.01 -28.22 7.61
CA GLU A 151 -9.08 -27.46 6.77
C GLU A 151 -8.00 -28.39 6.21
N PRO A 152 -7.64 -28.30 4.90
CA PRO A 152 -6.46 -28.97 4.39
C PRO A 152 -5.21 -28.14 4.73
N SER A 153 -4.28 -28.79 5.43
CA SER A 153 -2.91 -28.33 5.63
C SER A 153 -2.18 -28.03 4.31
N ASP A 154 -1.24 -27.07 4.36
CA ASP A 154 -0.35 -26.58 3.29
C ASP A 154 0.57 -27.61 2.59
N GLN A 155 0.24 -28.90 2.58
CA GLN A 155 1.03 -29.94 1.90
C GLN A 155 0.46 -30.42 0.54
N ASP A 156 -0.70 -29.94 0.12
CA ASP A 156 -1.30 -30.33 -1.18
C ASP A 156 -1.15 -29.29 -2.31
N ARG A 157 -0.58 -28.10 -2.06
CA ARG A 157 -0.25 -27.10 -3.11
C ARG A 157 1.06 -27.36 -3.85
N ILE A 158 1.91 -28.26 -3.38
CA ILE A 158 3.19 -28.64 -4.03
C ILE A 158 3.04 -29.87 -4.95
N LYS A 159 1.81 -30.40 -5.13
CA LYS A 159 1.57 -31.57 -6.01
C LYS A 159 0.89 -31.26 -7.35
N ARG A 160 0.64 -29.98 -7.68
CA ARG A 160 -0.02 -29.58 -8.94
C ARG A 160 0.82 -28.65 -9.83
N LEU A 161 2.15 -28.73 -9.71
CA LEU A 161 3.08 -28.07 -10.64
C LEU A 161 4.04 -29.05 -11.34
N ASP A 162 3.98 -30.35 -11.04
CA ASP A 162 4.87 -31.36 -11.64
C ASP A 162 4.26 -32.13 -12.83
N GLU A 163 2.95 -32.05 -13.09
CA GLU A 163 2.30 -32.85 -14.14
C GLU A 163 2.28 -32.18 -15.54
N ALA A 164 2.87 -30.99 -15.71
CA ALA A 164 2.93 -30.29 -17.01
C ALA A 164 4.31 -30.32 -17.70
N GLU A 165 5.38 -30.73 -17.00
CA GLU A 165 6.72 -30.87 -17.60
C GLU A 165 7.10 -32.31 -17.98
N GLU A 166 6.34 -33.31 -17.51
CA GLU A 166 6.64 -34.73 -17.77
C GLU A 166 6.18 -35.22 -19.17
N PHE A 167 5.31 -34.47 -19.87
CA PHE A 167 4.78 -34.88 -21.18
C PHE A 167 5.70 -34.55 -22.39
N LYS A 168 6.82 -33.85 -22.18
CA LYS A 168 7.80 -33.54 -23.26
C LYS A 168 9.08 -34.39 -23.23
N ALA A 169 9.34 -35.13 -22.15
CA ALA A 169 10.58 -35.90 -22.00
C ALA A 169 10.51 -37.31 -22.63
N ASP A 170 9.31 -37.90 -22.72
CA ASP A 170 9.14 -39.27 -23.24
C ASP A 170 8.98 -39.38 -24.77
N SER A 171 8.60 -38.30 -25.46
CA SER A 171 8.56 -38.30 -26.93
C SER A 171 9.95 -38.19 -27.57
N LEU A 172 10.91 -37.54 -26.89
CA LEU A 172 12.29 -37.38 -27.35
C LEU A 172 13.18 -38.61 -27.09
N LYS A 173 12.84 -39.45 -26.11
CA LYS A 173 13.59 -40.70 -25.83
C LYS A 173 13.33 -41.78 -26.88
N LYS A 174 12.17 -41.76 -27.52
CA LYS A 174 11.76 -42.77 -28.51
C LYS A 174 12.35 -42.50 -29.91
N GLU A 175 12.53 -41.23 -30.28
CA GLU A 175 13.23 -40.85 -31.53
C GLU A 175 14.75 -41.00 -31.42
N LEU A 176 15.34 -40.88 -30.22
CA LEU A 176 16.79 -41.02 -30.03
C LEU A 176 17.25 -42.49 -29.98
N SER A 177 16.40 -43.42 -29.54
CA SER A 177 16.72 -44.86 -29.50
C SER A 177 16.75 -45.51 -30.89
N GLU A 178 15.92 -45.05 -31.83
CA GLU A 178 15.91 -45.57 -33.21
C GLU A 178 17.13 -45.09 -34.03
N VAL A 179 17.72 -43.94 -33.68
CA VAL A 179 18.96 -43.43 -34.30
C VAL A 179 20.21 -44.10 -33.72
N LEU A 180 20.20 -44.49 -32.44
CA LEU A 180 21.35 -45.11 -31.77
C LEU A 180 21.54 -46.60 -32.12
N GLU A 181 20.48 -47.32 -32.52
CA GLU A 181 20.61 -48.70 -33.01
C GLU A 181 21.26 -48.78 -34.40
N GLN A 182 21.11 -47.76 -35.25
CA GLN A 182 21.70 -47.75 -36.60
C GLN A 182 23.18 -47.35 -36.64
N VAL A 183 23.73 -46.72 -35.60
CA VAL A 183 25.15 -46.34 -35.54
C VAL A 183 26.02 -47.44 -34.90
N SER A 184 25.40 -48.39 -34.19
CA SER A 184 26.13 -49.47 -33.49
C SER A 184 26.57 -50.64 -34.38
N ALA A 185 26.16 -50.69 -35.65
CA ALA A 185 26.43 -51.81 -36.56
C ALA A 185 27.59 -51.57 -37.56
N GLU A 186 28.25 -50.40 -37.55
CA GLU A 186 29.29 -50.07 -38.54
C GLU A 186 30.72 -49.84 -37.99
N GLU A 187 30.95 -49.94 -36.68
CA GLU A 187 32.30 -49.77 -36.10
C GLU A 187 32.99 -51.08 -35.65
N GLU A 188 32.46 -52.25 -36.03
CA GLU A 188 33.07 -53.56 -35.73
C GLU A 188 33.82 -54.18 -36.93
N LYS A 189 34.43 -53.34 -37.76
CA LYS A 189 35.40 -53.74 -38.79
C LYS A 189 36.56 -52.75 -38.83
N ASP A 190 37.55 -52.97 -37.96
CA ASP A 190 38.99 -52.79 -38.25
C ASP A 190 39.84 -52.84 -36.97
N ALA A 191 40.24 -54.04 -36.53
CA ALA A 191 41.44 -54.26 -35.69
C ALA A 191 41.88 -55.74 -35.64
N PHE A 192 42.54 -56.14 -36.72
CA PHE A 192 43.72 -57.01 -36.81
C PHE A 192 43.83 -58.36 -36.03
N GLN A 193 44.05 -59.40 -36.83
CA GLN A 193 44.64 -60.69 -36.49
C GLN A 193 45.99 -60.59 -35.76
N ALA A 194 46.15 -61.25 -34.62
CA ALA A 194 47.33 -62.05 -34.27
C ALA A 194 47.05 -62.82 -32.97
N GLY A 195 47.23 -64.13 -33.00
CA GLY A 195 46.73 -65.06 -31.99
C GLY A 195 47.33 -64.93 -30.59
N ARG A 196 46.43 -64.97 -29.61
CA ARG A 196 46.52 -65.74 -28.36
C ARG A 196 45.09 -65.87 -27.86
N GLU A 197 44.48 -67.06 -27.96
CA GLU A 197 43.25 -67.34 -27.21
C GLU A 197 43.59 -67.26 -25.73
N VAL A 198 43.23 -66.14 -25.09
CA VAL A 198 43.34 -65.97 -23.65
C VAL A 198 41.98 -66.31 -23.07
N GLU A 199 41.94 -67.31 -22.19
CA GLU A 199 40.72 -67.74 -21.52
C GLU A 199 40.14 -66.58 -20.68
N LYS A 200 38.92 -66.16 -21.01
CA LYS A 200 38.27 -65.01 -20.39
C LYS A 200 37.69 -65.40 -19.04
N SER A 201 37.86 -64.54 -18.03
CA SER A 201 37.29 -64.77 -16.70
C SER A 201 35.88 -64.17 -16.56
N PRO A 202 35.04 -64.66 -15.64
CA PRO A 202 33.75 -64.07 -15.31
C PRO A 202 33.90 -62.83 -14.39
N TYR A 203 34.97 -62.04 -14.55
CA TYR A 203 35.24 -60.84 -13.77
C TYR A 203 35.49 -59.62 -14.65
N TYR A 204 35.09 -58.45 -14.16
CA TYR A 204 35.11 -57.20 -14.91
C TYR A 204 35.65 -56.05 -14.06
N LEU A 205 36.26 -55.07 -14.74
CA LEU A 205 36.49 -53.73 -14.24
C LEU A 205 35.41 -52.79 -14.76
N LEU A 206 34.64 -52.20 -13.86
CA LEU A 206 33.64 -51.18 -14.16
C LEU A 206 34.23 -49.81 -13.94
N ALA A 207 34.28 -48.98 -14.98
CA ALA A 207 34.64 -47.58 -14.80
C ALA A 207 33.50 -46.85 -14.08
N ILE A 208 33.68 -46.59 -12.79
CA ILE A 208 32.69 -45.93 -11.90
C ILE A 208 32.96 -44.43 -11.75
N TYR A 209 34.09 -43.94 -12.26
CA TYR A 209 34.45 -42.53 -12.29
C TYR A 209 35.53 -42.26 -13.34
N GLY A 210 35.53 -41.05 -13.92
CA GLY A 210 36.52 -40.60 -14.91
C GLY A 210 35.99 -40.55 -16.34
N PRO A 211 36.86 -40.32 -17.34
CA PRO A 211 36.48 -40.19 -18.75
C PRO A 211 35.81 -41.44 -19.34
N TYR A 212 36.02 -42.59 -18.70
CA TYR A 212 35.53 -43.89 -19.14
C TYR A 212 34.27 -44.36 -18.38
N LEU A 213 33.64 -43.49 -17.59
CA LEU A 213 32.44 -43.81 -16.78
C LEU A 213 31.40 -44.61 -17.58
N GLY A 214 30.92 -45.71 -16.99
CA GLY A 214 29.92 -46.60 -17.60
C GLY A 214 30.50 -47.70 -18.48
N LYS A 215 31.80 -47.65 -18.83
CA LYS A 215 32.44 -48.74 -19.58
C LYS A 215 32.78 -49.92 -18.68
N ARG A 216 32.68 -51.12 -19.26
CA ARG A 216 33.02 -52.40 -18.64
C ARG A 216 34.16 -53.06 -19.40
N TYR A 217 35.13 -53.60 -18.68
CA TYR A 217 36.28 -54.27 -19.25
C TYR A 217 36.42 -55.66 -18.64
N GLN A 218 36.36 -56.71 -19.45
CA GLN A 218 36.50 -58.07 -18.97
C GLN A 218 37.96 -58.37 -18.63
N VAL A 219 38.19 -59.03 -17.50
CA VAL A 219 39.52 -59.45 -17.04
C VAL A 219 39.80 -60.87 -17.53
N ASN A 220 41.04 -61.15 -17.89
CA ASN A 220 41.51 -62.46 -18.37
C ASN A 220 41.99 -63.36 -17.21
N PHE A 221 41.86 -64.69 -17.33
CA PHE A 221 42.51 -65.66 -16.42
C PHE A 221 44.05 -65.74 -16.60
N GLY A 222 44.62 -64.93 -17.49
CA GLY A 222 46.07 -64.75 -17.64
C GLY A 222 46.53 -63.40 -17.11
N GLU A 223 47.03 -62.56 -18.01
CA GLU A 223 47.33 -61.15 -17.73
C GLU A 223 46.29 -60.25 -18.39
N THR A 224 45.88 -59.20 -17.68
CA THR A 224 45.13 -58.05 -18.21
C THR A 224 45.94 -56.79 -17.97
N ARG A 225 46.40 -56.18 -19.04
CA ARG A 225 47.28 -55.00 -19.02
C ARG A 225 46.47 -53.73 -19.24
N ILE A 226 46.79 -52.69 -18.49
CA ILE A 226 46.07 -51.42 -18.50
C ILE A 226 47.06 -50.29 -18.81
N GLY A 227 46.74 -49.42 -19.76
CA GLY A 227 47.59 -48.28 -20.10
C GLY A 227 47.10 -47.49 -21.31
N ARG A 228 47.85 -46.47 -21.73
CA ARG A 228 47.43 -45.60 -22.85
C ARG A 228 47.75 -46.13 -24.25
N ASP A 229 48.59 -47.16 -24.37
CA ASP A 229 49.06 -47.68 -25.67
C ASP A 229 48.27 -48.94 -26.07
N GLY A 230 47.49 -48.86 -27.15
CA GLY A 230 46.65 -49.97 -27.62
C GLY A 230 47.41 -51.19 -28.15
N ARG A 231 48.72 -51.07 -28.44
CA ARG A 231 49.54 -52.23 -28.86
C ARG A 231 50.08 -53.02 -27.68
N LEU A 232 50.04 -52.45 -26.47
CA LEU A 232 50.69 -53.00 -25.27
C LEU A 232 49.69 -53.43 -24.18
N ASN A 233 48.42 -52.99 -24.28
CA ASN A 233 47.43 -53.16 -23.23
C ASN A 233 46.12 -53.73 -23.76
N ASP A 234 45.48 -54.54 -22.92
CA ASP A 234 44.15 -55.10 -23.15
C ASP A 234 43.05 -54.07 -22.82
N ILE A 235 43.31 -53.20 -21.83
CA ILE A 235 42.44 -52.09 -21.44
C ILE A 235 43.14 -50.78 -21.75
N VAL A 236 42.61 -50.06 -22.73
CA VAL A 236 43.18 -48.80 -23.21
C VAL A 236 42.48 -47.62 -22.56
N ILE A 237 43.23 -46.89 -21.73
CA ILE A 237 42.82 -45.63 -21.11
C ILE A 237 43.79 -44.54 -21.54
N ARG A 238 43.41 -43.79 -22.56
CA ARG A 238 44.28 -42.80 -23.23
C ARG A 238 43.64 -41.42 -23.36
N GLU A 239 42.34 -41.28 -23.13
CA GLU A 239 41.58 -40.05 -23.41
C GLU A 239 41.13 -39.36 -22.13
N ASN A 240 41.19 -38.03 -22.15
CA ASN A 240 40.53 -37.18 -21.16
C ASN A 240 39.04 -36.98 -21.50
N ARG A 241 38.31 -36.19 -20.70
CA ARG A 241 36.88 -35.89 -20.96
C ARG A 241 36.58 -35.21 -22.30
N LYS A 242 37.58 -34.61 -22.94
CA LYS A 242 37.46 -33.94 -24.25
C LYS A 242 37.86 -34.87 -25.42
N GLY A 243 38.21 -36.13 -25.14
CA GLY A 243 38.70 -37.07 -26.16
C GLY A 243 40.15 -36.84 -26.59
N GLU A 244 40.91 -36.01 -25.86
CA GLU A 244 42.32 -35.74 -26.16
C GLU A 244 43.23 -36.75 -25.46
N VAL A 245 44.40 -37.02 -26.03
CA VAL A 245 45.36 -37.98 -25.48
C VAL A 245 45.95 -37.47 -24.15
N ASP A 246 45.81 -38.25 -23.10
CA ASP A 246 46.35 -38.00 -21.76
C ASP A 246 47.79 -38.53 -21.65
N PRO A 247 48.81 -37.65 -21.59
CA PRO A 247 50.21 -38.05 -21.52
C PRO A 247 50.65 -38.48 -20.11
N SER A 248 49.82 -38.27 -19.08
CA SER A 248 50.13 -38.61 -17.69
C SER A 248 49.98 -40.11 -17.42
N ILE A 249 49.09 -40.78 -18.14
CA ILE A 249 48.94 -42.23 -18.09
C ILE A 249 50.13 -42.90 -18.81
N SER A 250 50.83 -43.81 -18.13
CA SER A 250 51.94 -44.55 -18.76
C SER A 250 51.48 -45.43 -19.92
N ARG A 251 52.39 -45.63 -20.90
CA ARG A 251 52.15 -46.54 -22.05
C ARG A 251 51.73 -47.93 -21.61
N ARG A 252 52.32 -48.45 -20.53
CA ARG A 252 51.85 -49.59 -19.74
C ARG A 252 51.80 -49.11 -18.30
N HIS A 253 50.61 -49.10 -17.70
CA HIS A 253 50.36 -48.44 -16.42
C HIS A 253 50.23 -49.45 -15.28
N ALA A 254 49.30 -50.39 -15.42
CA ALA A 254 49.06 -51.43 -14.43
C ALA A 254 48.88 -52.79 -15.10
N THR A 255 48.95 -53.88 -14.34
CA THR A 255 48.62 -55.22 -14.81
C THR A 255 47.91 -55.99 -13.71
N ILE A 256 46.81 -56.64 -14.09
CA ILE A 256 46.12 -57.63 -13.27
C ILE A 256 46.55 -59.02 -13.77
N THR A 257 47.05 -59.85 -12.87
CA THR A 257 47.53 -61.20 -13.18
C THR A 257 46.73 -62.21 -12.38
N TYR A 258 46.27 -63.28 -13.01
CA TYR A 258 45.62 -64.39 -12.32
C TYR A 258 46.63 -65.52 -12.04
N ARG A 259 46.85 -65.84 -10.76
CA ARG A 259 47.73 -66.91 -10.27
C ARG A 259 47.16 -67.48 -8.98
N ASP A 260 47.39 -68.77 -8.72
CA ASP A 260 46.92 -69.46 -7.51
C ASP A 260 45.41 -69.26 -7.23
N SER A 261 44.62 -69.30 -8.29
CA SER A 261 43.17 -69.07 -8.28
C SER A 261 42.72 -67.68 -7.81
N LYS A 262 43.61 -66.68 -7.82
CA LYS A 262 43.37 -65.31 -7.34
C LYS A 262 43.88 -64.26 -8.32
N PHE A 263 43.30 -63.05 -8.26
CA PHE A 263 43.72 -61.91 -9.07
C PHE A 263 44.64 -60.98 -8.28
N HIS A 264 45.75 -60.59 -8.90
CA HIS A 264 46.75 -59.71 -8.30
C HIS A 264 46.97 -58.47 -9.17
N LEU A 265 46.87 -57.28 -8.58
CA LEU A 265 47.14 -55.99 -9.22
C LEU A 265 48.58 -55.55 -8.96
N SER A 266 49.25 -55.06 -10.00
CA SER A 266 50.59 -54.47 -9.89
C SER A 266 50.71 -53.19 -10.71
N ASP A 267 51.37 -52.18 -10.15
CA ASP A 267 51.77 -50.97 -10.87
C ASP A 267 53.03 -51.27 -11.70
N LYS A 268 53.05 -50.89 -12.98
CA LYS A 268 54.19 -51.14 -13.89
C LYS A 268 55.11 -49.92 -13.99
N ARG A 269 55.52 -49.39 -12.82
CA ARG A 269 56.32 -48.16 -12.69
C ARG A 269 55.67 -47.01 -13.46
N SER A 270 54.37 -46.84 -13.23
CA SER A 270 53.61 -45.81 -13.91
C SER A 270 54.04 -44.42 -13.46
N LYS A 271 53.85 -43.42 -14.33
CA LYS A 271 54.24 -42.03 -14.07
C LYS A 271 53.42 -41.40 -12.94
N SER A 272 52.14 -41.75 -12.86
CA SER A 272 51.15 -41.15 -11.94
C SER A 272 50.67 -42.08 -10.83
N ARG A 273 51.12 -43.35 -10.82
CA ARG A 273 50.85 -44.39 -9.82
C ARG A 273 49.44 -44.97 -9.90
N THR A 274 49.32 -46.21 -9.43
CA THR A 274 48.07 -46.95 -9.28
C THR A 274 47.72 -47.05 -7.79
N TYR A 275 46.44 -46.91 -7.46
CA TYR A 275 45.94 -47.07 -6.09
C TYR A 275 44.89 -48.19 -6.05
N LEU A 276 44.90 -48.98 -4.98
CA LEU A 276 43.87 -49.96 -4.66
C LEU A 276 43.20 -49.54 -3.35
N ASN A 277 41.89 -49.31 -3.37
CA ASN A 277 41.13 -48.84 -2.20
C ASN A 277 41.76 -47.62 -1.50
N GLN A 278 42.40 -46.74 -2.28
CA GLN A 278 43.13 -45.53 -1.87
C GLN A 278 44.54 -45.75 -1.29
N ASP A 279 45.00 -46.98 -1.19
CA ASP A 279 46.37 -47.28 -0.83
C ASP A 279 47.23 -47.33 -2.10
N MET A 280 48.33 -46.56 -2.09
CA MET A 280 49.24 -46.46 -3.22
C MET A 280 50.03 -47.76 -3.38
N LEU A 281 50.00 -48.36 -4.57
CA LEU A 281 50.83 -49.51 -4.86
C LEU A 281 52.30 -49.09 -4.97
N SER A 282 53.18 -49.87 -4.34
CA SER A 282 54.63 -49.73 -4.54
C SER A 282 55.04 -50.30 -5.90
N GLU A 283 56.26 -50.01 -6.35
CA GLU A 283 56.75 -50.42 -7.69
C GLU A 283 57.01 -51.93 -7.83
N THR A 284 57.05 -52.67 -6.72
CA THR A 284 57.45 -54.08 -6.69
C THR A 284 56.37 -55.02 -6.18
N ASP A 285 55.33 -54.49 -5.53
CA ASP A 285 54.35 -55.32 -4.84
C ASP A 285 53.19 -55.71 -5.75
N GLU A 286 52.76 -56.97 -5.65
CA GLU A 286 51.53 -57.46 -6.26
C GLU A 286 50.46 -57.60 -5.18
N TRP A 287 49.37 -56.84 -5.30
CA TRP A 287 48.31 -56.78 -4.31
C TRP A 287 47.14 -57.66 -4.73
N LEU A 288 46.66 -58.51 -3.81
CA LEU A 288 45.46 -59.31 -4.04
C LEU A 288 44.24 -58.38 -4.20
N ILE A 289 43.44 -58.59 -5.24
CA ILE A 289 42.18 -57.88 -5.47
C ILE A 289 40.98 -58.84 -5.37
N THR A 290 39.88 -58.35 -4.81
CA THR A 290 38.63 -59.07 -4.59
C THR A 290 37.43 -58.27 -5.10
N PRO A 291 36.33 -58.92 -5.51
CA PRO A 291 35.15 -58.20 -6.00
C PRO A 291 34.63 -57.18 -4.98
N GLY A 292 34.50 -55.92 -5.41
CA GLY A 292 34.18 -54.76 -4.59
C GLY A 292 35.32 -53.75 -4.48
N ASP A 293 36.56 -54.16 -4.76
CA ASP A 293 37.73 -53.28 -4.67
C ASP A 293 37.75 -52.20 -5.76
N GLU A 294 38.19 -51.00 -5.39
CA GLU A 294 38.29 -49.83 -6.27
C GLU A 294 39.75 -49.59 -6.68
N ILE A 295 40.01 -49.57 -8.00
CA ILE A 295 41.33 -49.39 -8.59
C ILE A 295 41.38 -48.03 -9.29
N GLU A 296 42.18 -47.10 -8.78
CA GLU A 296 42.39 -45.79 -9.40
C GLU A 296 43.64 -45.81 -10.28
N ILE A 297 43.44 -45.54 -11.57
CA ILE A 297 44.52 -45.16 -12.48
C ILE A 297 44.60 -43.64 -12.49
N VAL A 298 45.67 -43.10 -11.91
CA VAL A 298 45.80 -41.66 -11.68
C VAL A 298 46.16 -40.94 -12.97
N SER A 299 45.56 -39.77 -13.15
CA SER A 299 45.90 -38.82 -14.20
C SER A 299 46.02 -37.41 -13.60
N ASP A 300 46.90 -36.58 -14.17
CA ASP A 300 47.03 -35.18 -13.78
C ASP A 300 45.87 -34.30 -14.29
N GLN A 301 45.10 -34.80 -15.26
CA GLN A 301 43.89 -34.17 -15.77
C GLN A 301 42.64 -34.73 -15.07
N GLN A 302 42.42 -36.05 -15.19
CA GLN A 302 41.33 -36.73 -14.51
C GLN A 302 41.54 -38.25 -14.42
N SER A 303 41.69 -38.76 -13.19
CA SER A 303 41.80 -40.20 -12.91
C SER A 303 40.59 -40.99 -13.39
N THR A 304 40.83 -42.27 -13.73
CA THR A 304 39.77 -43.26 -13.93
C THR A 304 39.75 -44.22 -12.75
N ILE A 305 38.59 -44.39 -12.11
CA ILE A 305 38.42 -45.35 -11.01
C ILE A 305 37.59 -46.51 -11.54
N PHE A 306 38.15 -47.70 -11.41
CA PHE A 306 37.49 -48.96 -11.72
C PHE A 306 36.99 -49.63 -10.45
N ARG A 307 35.87 -50.34 -10.52
CA ARG A 307 35.45 -51.31 -9.51
C ARG A 307 35.60 -52.72 -10.08
N PHE A 308 36.31 -53.58 -9.37
CA PHE A 308 36.45 -54.98 -9.73
C PHE A 308 35.21 -55.75 -9.29
N VAL A 309 34.53 -56.46 -10.20
CA VAL A 309 33.26 -57.15 -9.92
C VAL A 309 33.19 -58.51 -10.62
N ALA A 310 32.35 -59.40 -10.10
CA ALA A 310 31.97 -60.62 -10.82
C ALA A 310 30.88 -60.32 -11.86
N GLU A 311 30.81 -61.14 -12.90
CA GLU A 311 29.79 -61.07 -13.95
C GLU A 311 28.37 -61.07 -13.36
N GLY A 312 27.54 -60.15 -13.84
CA GLY A 312 26.17 -59.96 -13.35
C GLY A 312 26.02 -59.03 -12.15
N ASN A 313 27.11 -58.65 -11.44
CA ASN A 313 27.07 -57.73 -10.30
C ASN A 313 27.53 -56.31 -10.69
N TRP A 314 26.71 -55.63 -11.49
CA TRP A 314 27.04 -54.33 -12.10
C TRP A 314 26.85 -53.13 -11.14
N ASP A 315 27.76 -52.97 -10.18
CA ASP A 315 27.73 -51.84 -9.23
C ASP A 315 28.48 -50.60 -9.79
N PHE A 316 27.74 -49.71 -10.46
CA PHE A 316 28.23 -48.40 -10.91
C PHE A 316 28.04 -47.27 -9.87
N SER A 317 27.76 -47.60 -8.60
CA SER A 317 27.61 -46.56 -7.57
C SER A 317 28.88 -45.71 -7.47
N TYR A 318 28.70 -44.45 -7.07
CA TYR A 318 29.82 -43.54 -6.84
C TYR A 318 30.89 -44.16 -5.93
N PRO A 319 32.18 -43.78 -6.08
CA PRO A 319 33.30 -44.31 -5.29
C PRO A 319 33.05 -44.17 -3.79
N ARG A 320 33.26 -45.26 -3.03
CA ARG A 320 32.81 -45.36 -1.63
C ARG A 320 33.60 -44.46 -0.65
N ARG A 321 34.74 -43.91 -1.07
CA ARG A 321 35.61 -43.07 -0.21
C ARG A 321 35.97 -41.72 -0.86
N ALA A 322 34.99 -40.90 -1.23
CA ALA A 322 35.17 -39.60 -1.90
C ALA A 322 35.81 -38.43 -1.06
N GLY A 323 36.66 -38.72 -0.07
CA GLY A 323 37.19 -37.73 0.90
C GLY A 323 38.18 -36.68 0.35
N ALA A 324 38.69 -36.83 -0.88
CA ALA A 324 39.73 -35.94 -1.42
C ALA A 324 39.22 -34.81 -2.33
N TRP A 325 37.95 -34.83 -2.76
CA TRP A 325 37.37 -33.72 -3.56
C TRP A 325 37.32 -32.43 -2.73
N TRP A 326 36.91 -32.52 -1.47
CA TRP A 326 36.82 -31.37 -0.56
C TRP A 326 38.19 -30.73 -0.25
N LEU A 327 39.25 -31.55 -0.14
CA LEU A 327 40.62 -31.07 0.08
C LEU A 327 41.22 -30.31 -1.11
N ARG A 328 40.82 -30.64 -2.35
CA ARG A 328 41.30 -30.00 -3.58
C ARG A 328 40.63 -28.65 -3.86
N TYR A 329 39.34 -28.50 -3.54
CA TYR A 329 38.57 -27.26 -3.80
C TYR A 329 38.40 -26.34 -2.58
N ARG A 330 38.81 -26.76 -1.37
CA ARG A 330 38.71 -25.98 -0.12
C ARG A 330 39.11 -24.52 -0.27
N SER A 331 40.24 -24.24 -0.92
CA SER A 331 40.71 -22.86 -1.08
C SER A 331 39.91 -22.03 -2.06
N LEU A 332 39.33 -22.65 -3.10
CA LEU A 332 38.50 -21.92 -4.06
C LEU A 332 37.15 -21.58 -3.40
N ALA A 333 36.53 -22.57 -2.75
CA ALA A 333 35.30 -22.39 -2.00
C ALA A 333 35.46 -21.36 -0.85
N MET A 334 36.57 -21.42 -0.10
CA MET A 334 36.86 -20.42 0.96
C MET A 334 37.10 -19.01 0.40
N ASN A 335 37.78 -18.87 -0.74
CA ASN A 335 37.96 -17.56 -1.38
C ASN A 335 36.63 -16.98 -1.88
N ILE A 336 35.78 -17.82 -2.49
CA ILE A 336 34.44 -17.42 -2.95
C ILE A 336 33.58 -17.03 -1.75
N GLY A 337 33.54 -17.84 -0.69
CA GLY A 337 32.81 -17.54 0.53
C GLY A 337 33.28 -16.24 1.21
N ALA A 338 34.61 -16.01 1.29
CA ALA A 338 35.17 -14.76 1.79
C ALA A 338 34.79 -13.56 0.92
N GLY A 339 34.76 -13.73 -0.41
CA GLY A 339 34.30 -12.70 -1.35
C GLY A 339 32.84 -12.32 -1.10
N VAL A 340 31.95 -13.33 -1.05
CA VAL A 340 30.51 -13.12 -0.77
C VAL A 340 30.30 -12.43 0.58
N LEU A 341 30.96 -12.89 1.64
CA LEU A 341 30.86 -12.28 2.97
C LEU A 341 31.35 -10.83 2.98
N THR A 342 32.43 -10.53 2.26
CA THR A 342 32.95 -9.16 2.15
C THR A 342 31.96 -8.26 1.42
N THR A 343 31.35 -8.74 0.33
CA THR A 343 30.33 -7.99 -0.42
C THR A 343 29.09 -7.73 0.41
N ILE A 344 28.58 -8.74 1.12
CA ILE A 344 27.41 -8.57 2.02
C ILE A 344 27.75 -7.59 3.14
N ALA A 345 28.89 -7.75 3.81
CA ALA A 345 29.31 -6.83 4.87
C ALA A 345 29.50 -5.40 4.36
N PHE A 346 30.05 -5.23 3.16
CA PHE A 346 30.17 -3.90 2.56
C PHE A 346 28.80 -3.28 2.26
N ALA A 347 27.86 -4.05 1.71
CA ALA A 347 26.50 -3.57 1.48
C ALA A 347 25.81 -3.16 2.78
N LEU A 348 25.90 -3.98 3.84
CA LEU A 348 25.39 -3.65 5.17
C LEU A 348 26.05 -2.40 5.75
N ALA A 349 27.36 -2.22 5.57
CA ALA A 349 28.06 -1.02 6.01
C ALA A 349 27.56 0.23 5.29
N VAL A 350 27.36 0.18 3.97
CA VAL A 350 26.82 1.29 3.19
C VAL A 350 25.41 1.65 3.65
N LEU A 351 24.53 0.66 3.81
CA LEU A 351 23.16 0.87 4.30
C LEU A 351 23.15 1.47 5.71
N ALA A 352 23.95 0.93 6.63
CA ALA A 352 24.07 1.45 7.99
C ALA A 352 24.64 2.88 8.00
N TRP A 353 25.61 3.19 7.15
CA TRP A 353 26.16 4.53 7.01
C TRP A 353 25.14 5.54 6.50
N GLN A 354 24.36 5.17 5.48
CA GLN A 354 23.28 6.01 4.96
C GLN A 354 22.20 6.26 6.02
N ALA A 355 21.73 5.21 6.70
CA ALA A 355 20.74 5.31 7.77
C ALA A 355 21.27 6.14 8.95
N ARG A 356 22.54 5.99 9.31
CA ARG A 356 23.20 6.82 10.33
C ARG A 356 23.24 8.30 9.93
N ALA A 357 23.54 8.60 8.66
CA ALA A 357 23.57 9.97 8.17
C ALA A 357 22.20 10.67 8.27
N VAL A 358 21.10 9.94 8.04
CA VAL A 358 19.73 10.44 8.25
C VAL A 358 19.54 10.90 9.70
N VAL A 359 20.12 10.21 10.68
CA VAL A 359 20.06 10.61 12.09
C VAL A 359 20.97 11.80 12.36
N THR A 360 22.26 11.72 12.01
CA THR A 360 23.29 12.64 12.52
C THR A 360 23.45 13.94 11.73
N HIS A 361 22.98 14.02 10.49
CA HIS A 361 23.22 15.19 9.64
C HIS A 361 22.38 16.40 10.06
N THR A 362 22.98 17.38 10.70
CA THR A 362 22.36 18.70 11.00
C THR A 362 22.62 19.65 9.82
N PRO A 363 21.59 20.16 9.14
CA PRO A 363 21.78 21.11 8.04
C PRO A 363 22.10 22.52 8.59
N ASP A 364 23.39 22.88 8.60
CA ASP A 364 23.86 24.21 8.98
C ASP A 364 24.86 24.75 7.92
N PRO A 365 24.50 25.78 7.13
CA PRO A 365 23.18 26.44 7.11
C PRO A 365 22.09 25.56 6.47
N LEU A 366 20.83 25.83 6.81
CA LEU A 366 19.68 25.31 6.07
C LEU A 366 19.72 25.85 4.64
N GLN A 367 19.71 24.96 3.65
CA GLN A 367 19.69 25.31 2.24
C GLN A 367 18.49 24.65 1.58
N VAL A 368 17.79 25.41 0.74
CA VAL A 368 16.63 24.93 0.00
C VAL A 368 16.82 25.28 -1.47
N GLN A 369 16.62 24.28 -2.35
CA GLN A 369 16.74 24.43 -3.80
C GLN A 369 15.35 24.35 -4.43
N SER A 370 14.97 25.39 -5.18
CA SER A 370 13.72 25.39 -5.93
C SER A 370 13.87 24.66 -7.27
N LYS A 371 12.93 23.76 -7.56
CA LYS A 371 12.78 23.03 -8.81
C LYS A 371 11.31 22.92 -9.18
N ILE A 372 11.06 22.58 -10.45
CA ILE A 372 9.73 22.14 -10.88
C ILE A 372 9.70 20.63 -10.76
N PHE A 373 8.75 20.12 -9.99
CA PHE A 373 8.51 18.70 -9.80
C PHE A 373 7.88 18.08 -11.05
N THR A 374 6.74 18.65 -11.46
CA THR A 374 6.01 18.28 -12.67
C THR A 374 5.06 19.42 -13.06
N LYS A 375 4.44 19.30 -14.23
CA LYS A 375 3.35 20.18 -14.64
C LYS A 375 2.15 19.34 -15.05
N ILE A 376 1.03 19.58 -14.39
CA ILE A 376 -0.21 18.83 -14.57
C ILE A 376 -1.15 19.65 -15.45
N ASP A 377 -1.81 19.00 -16.39
CA ASP A 377 -2.91 19.64 -17.12
C ASP A 377 -4.17 19.63 -16.24
N LEU A 378 -4.49 20.80 -15.70
CA LEU A 378 -5.70 21.04 -14.90
C LEU A 378 -6.92 21.37 -15.78
N THR A 379 -6.73 21.57 -17.09
CA THR A 379 -7.77 22.04 -18.02
C THR A 379 -8.15 20.95 -19.02
N ASP A 380 -9.10 20.07 -18.66
CA ASP A 380 -9.77 19.25 -19.67
C ASP A 380 -10.94 20.02 -20.30
N VAL A 381 -10.66 21.22 -20.85
CA VAL A 381 -11.60 21.90 -21.76
C VAL A 381 -11.26 21.43 -23.17
N GLU A 382 -12.15 20.66 -23.80
CA GLU A 382 -12.09 20.46 -25.25
C GLU A 382 -11.90 21.83 -25.92
N LYS A 383 -10.79 21.99 -26.64
CA LYS A 383 -10.27 23.27 -27.17
C LYS A 383 -11.22 24.08 -28.08
N ASN A 384 -12.49 23.71 -28.22
CA ASN A 384 -13.39 24.26 -29.23
C ASN A 384 -14.64 24.99 -28.74
N THR A 385 -14.89 25.16 -27.43
CA THR A 385 -16.06 25.95 -27.03
C THR A 385 -15.81 26.79 -25.79
N VAL A 386 -16.15 28.08 -25.93
CA VAL A 386 -16.28 29.14 -24.92
C VAL A 386 -15.04 30.03 -24.72
N ARG A 387 -15.16 31.28 -25.19
CA ARG A 387 -14.39 32.42 -24.68
C ARG A 387 -14.81 32.65 -23.23
N LEU A 388 -13.98 32.22 -22.27
CA LEU A 388 -14.27 32.38 -20.85
C LEU A 388 -14.14 33.86 -20.43
N SER A 389 -15.18 34.35 -19.75
CA SER A 389 -15.27 35.66 -19.10
C SER A 389 -14.25 35.77 -17.95
N LYS A 390 -13.69 36.97 -17.74
CA LYS A 390 -12.72 37.30 -16.68
C LYS A 390 -13.23 37.15 -15.23
N SER A 391 -14.45 36.64 -15.02
CA SER A 391 -15.10 36.52 -13.70
C SER A 391 -15.31 35.08 -13.22
N ASP A 392 -14.81 34.06 -13.93
CA ASP A 392 -14.99 32.66 -13.53
C ASP A 392 -13.98 32.30 -12.43
N THR A 393 -14.48 32.18 -11.20
CA THR A 393 -13.71 31.80 -10.01
C THR A 393 -13.19 30.37 -10.19
N ARG A 394 -11.94 30.23 -10.64
CA ARG A 394 -11.27 28.92 -10.75
C ARG A 394 -11.23 28.24 -9.38
N ILE A 395 -11.96 27.14 -9.23
CA ILE A 395 -11.89 26.28 -8.04
C ILE A 395 -10.47 25.69 -7.94
N PRO A 396 -9.77 25.81 -6.80
CA PRO A 396 -8.42 25.29 -6.65
C PRO A 396 -8.39 23.76 -6.74
N PRO A 397 -7.44 23.18 -7.48
CA PRO A 397 -7.16 21.75 -7.40
C PRO A 397 -6.68 21.34 -6.01
N LYS A 398 -6.93 20.08 -5.63
CA LYS A 398 -6.57 19.52 -4.31
C LYS A 398 -5.51 18.42 -4.45
N PRO A 399 -4.26 18.64 -3.98
CA PRO A 399 -3.17 17.67 -4.07
C PRO A 399 -3.03 16.77 -2.84
N LEU A 400 -2.81 15.48 -3.06
CA LEU A 400 -2.59 14.43 -2.06
C LEU A 400 -1.29 13.68 -2.38
N LEU A 401 -0.50 13.36 -1.37
CA LEU A 401 0.69 12.49 -1.47
C LEU A 401 0.42 11.15 -0.80
N ALA A 402 0.73 10.07 -1.52
CA ALA A 402 0.58 8.69 -1.07
C ALA A 402 1.51 7.78 -1.90
N ASP A 403 1.79 6.57 -1.44
CA ASP A 403 2.49 5.55 -2.25
C ASP A 403 1.44 4.63 -2.89
N ILE A 404 0.90 5.04 -4.04
CA ILE A 404 -0.30 4.39 -4.62
C ILE A 404 0.04 3.17 -5.47
N ASN A 405 1.33 2.86 -5.66
CA ASN A 405 1.80 1.73 -6.44
C ASN A 405 2.82 0.84 -5.70
N ALA A 406 3.02 1.10 -4.40
CA ALA A 406 3.93 0.41 -3.50
C ALA A 406 5.39 0.30 -3.98
N ASP A 407 5.87 1.25 -4.79
CA ASP A 407 7.25 1.30 -5.27
C ASP A 407 8.20 2.04 -4.33
N LYS A 408 7.69 2.55 -3.20
CA LYS A 408 8.39 3.34 -2.17
C LYS A 408 8.76 4.75 -2.59
N TYR A 409 8.28 5.22 -3.74
CA TYR A 409 8.33 6.62 -4.12
C TYR A 409 7.00 7.26 -3.76
N VAL A 410 7.07 8.51 -3.29
CA VAL A 410 5.86 9.27 -2.97
C VAL A 410 5.23 9.76 -4.27
N ASP A 411 4.02 9.30 -4.56
CA ASP A 411 3.21 9.70 -5.69
C ASP A 411 2.38 10.95 -5.38
N LEU A 412 1.93 11.63 -6.43
CA LEU A 412 1.08 12.81 -6.33
C LEU A 412 -0.26 12.53 -7.00
N VAL A 413 -1.35 12.62 -6.22
CA VAL A 413 -2.72 12.57 -6.70
C VAL A 413 -3.30 13.97 -6.68
N VAL A 414 -3.99 14.39 -7.74
CA VAL A 414 -4.62 15.71 -7.81
C VAL A 414 -6.07 15.60 -8.23
N THR A 415 -6.96 16.15 -7.40
CA THR A 415 -8.34 16.45 -7.79
C THR A 415 -8.35 17.74 -8.59
N LYS A 416 -8.66 17.65 -9.88
CA LYS A 416 -8.72 18.79 -10.79
C LYS A 416 -9.98 19.62 -10.55
N SER A 417 -9.99 20.85 -11.05
CA SER A 417 -11.12 21.78 -10.94
C SER A 417 -12.43 21.29 -11.58
N ASN A 418 -12.37 20.27 -12.45
CA ASN A 418 -13.54 19.64 -13.06
C ASN A 418 -14.04 18.39 -12.30
N GLY A 419 -13.46 18.07 -11.14
CA GLY A 419 -13.79 16.91 -10.33
C GLY A 419 -13.12 15.60 -10.75
N THR A 420 -12.27 15.58 -11.79
CA THR A 420 -11.52 14.36 -12.15
C THR A 420 -10.25 14.22 -11.32
N LEU A 421 -9.82 12.98 -11.07
CA LEU A 421 -8.54 12.66 -10.43
C LEU A 421 -7.46 12.37 -11.47
N ALA A 422 -6.24 12.80 -11.18
CA ALA A 422 -5.06 12.36 -11.89
C ALA A 422 -3.98 11.93 -10.90
N ALA A 423 -3.43 10.74 -11.10
CA ALA A 423 -2.29 10.23 -10.37
C ALA A 423 -1.01 10.40 -11.17
N ILE A 424 0.05 10.90 -10.52
CA ILE A 424 1.37 11.12 -11.10
C ILE A 424 2.37 10.30 -10.29
N ASP A 425 3.10 9.44 -11.00
CA ASP A 425 4.18 8.63 -10.45
C ASP A 425 5.30 9.53 -9.92
N GLY A 426 5.65 9.36 -8.65
CA GLY A 426 6.78 9.97 -8.00
C GLY A 426 8.08 9.62 -8.72
N ARG A 427 8.27 8.39 -9.17
CA ARG A 427 9.54 8.01 -9.78
C ARG A 427 9.74 8.58 -11.18
N SER A 428 8.79 8.37 -12.08
CA SER A 428 8.90 8.79 -13.48
C SER A 428 8.43 10.22 -13.75
N ARG A 429 7.72 10.84 -12.80
CA ARG A 429 7.03 12.15 -12.94
C ARG A 429 5.96 12.16 -14.04
N ARG A 430 5.50 10.98 -14.45
CA ARG A 430 4.48 10.82 -15.50
C ARG A 430 3.15 10.42 -14.87
N ARG A 431 2.07 10.74 -15.58
CA ARG A 431 0.73 10.33 -15.18
C ARG A 431 0.63 8.79 -15.19
N LEU A 432 0.24 8.20 -14.07
CA LEU A 432 -0.11 6.77 -13.95
C LEU A 432 -1.46 6.52 -14.62
N TRP A 433 -2.47 7.23 -14.14
CA TRP A 433 -3.83 7.14 -14.64
C TRP A 433 -4.58 8.47 -14.42
N GLN A 434 -5.76 8.57 -15.03
CA GLN A 434 -6.73 9.64 -14.80
C GLN A 434 -8.11 9.00 -14.72
N SER A 435 -8.90 9.40 -13.73
CA SER A 435 -10.23 8.84 -13.56
C SER A 435 -11.10 9.18 -14.77
N SER A 436 -11.85 8.19 -15.26
CA SER A 436 -12.85 8.36 -16.32
C SER A 436 -14.23 7.99 -15.79
N GLY A 437 -15.19 8.90 -15.89
CA GLY A 437 -16.58 8.65 -15.47
C GLY A 437 -16.86 8.91 -13.98
N ILE A 438 -15.84 9.08 -13.15
CA ILE A 438 -15.97 9.51 -11.75
C ILE A 438 -15.77 11.02 -11.67
N VAL A 439 -16.79 11.75 -11.22
CA VAL A 439 -16.76 13.20 -11.02
C VAL A 439 -16.89 13.48 -9.53
N LEU A 440 -15.80 13.95 -8.94
CA LEU A 440 -15.72 14.29 -7.53
C LEU A 440 -16.36 15.64 -7.20
N ASP A 441 -16.85 15.75 -5.98
CA ASP A 441 -17.07 17.05 -5.35
C ASP A 441 -15.71 17.73 -5.18
N HIS A 442 -15.57 18.90 -5.80
CA HIS A 442 -14.32 19.66 -5.83
C HIS A 442 -14.12 20.54 -4.58
N SER A 443 -15.03 20.49 -3.62
CA SER A 443 -14.96 21.23 -2.36
C SER A 443 -13.91 20.64 -1.40
N PHE A 444 -13.63 19.34 -1.51
CA PHE A 444 -12.80 18.59 -0.56
C PHE A 444 -11.76 17.72 -1.29
N PRO A 445 -10.60 17.45 -0.66
CA PRO A 445 -9.62 16.49 -1.19
C PRO A 445 -10.11 15.05 -1.06
N ALA A 446 -9.46 14.14 -1.79
CA ALA A 446 -9.53 12.70 -1.54
C ALA A 446 -8.67 12.34 -0.31
N THR A 447 -8.96 11.19 0.30
CA THR A 447 -8.21 10.62 1.42
C THR A 447 -7.57 9.32 0.96
N ALA A 448 -6.25 9.18 1.10
CA ALA A 448 -5.56 7.93 0.77
C ALA A 448 -5.73 6.89 1.88
N ALA A 449 -5.76 5.59 1.59
CA ALA A 449 -5.56 4.47 2.53
C ALA A 449 -5.61 3.14 1.77
N ASP A 450 -5.01 2.07 2.28
CA ASP A 450 -5.16 0.73 1.70
C ASP A 450 -6.57 0.16 1.97
N LEU A 451 -7.54 0.50 1.11
CA LEU A 451 -8.97 0.23 1.33
C LEU A 451 -9.36 -1.22 1.02
N ASN A 452 -8.50 -1.95 0.29
CA ASN A 452 -8.75 -3.31 -0.14
C ASN A 452 -7.70 -4.35 0.35
N ASP A 453 -6.76 -3.94 1.22
CA ASP A 453 -5.70 -4.77 1.82
C ASP A 453 -4.77 -5.43 0.77
N ASP A 454 -4.48 -4.71 -0.32
CA ASP A 454 -3.55 -5.16 -1.37
C ASP A 454 -2.12 -4.64 -1.19
N GLY A 455 -1.91 -3.79 -0.18
CA GLY A 455 -0.63 -3.18 0.16
C GLY A 455 -0.31 -1.87 -0.57
N ASN A 456 -1.19 -1.37 -1.44
CA ASN A 456 -1.10 -0.06 -2.07
C ASN A 456 -2.02 0.95 -1.36
N ASP A 457 -1.66 2.22 -1.32
CA ASP A 457 -2.60 3.26 -0.89
C ASP A 457 -3.66 3.49 -1.99
N ASP A 458 -4.92 3.16 -1.68
CA ASP A 458 -6.11 3.54 -2.46
C ASP A 458 -6.61 4.93 -2.10
N LEU A 459 -7.71 5.37 -2.72
CA LEU A 459 -8.30 6.68 -2.53
C LEU A 459 -9.78 6.57 -2.22
N VAL A 460 -10.28 7.28 -1.20
CA VAL A 460 -11.71 7.52 -0.99
C VAL A 460 -12.03 8.99 -1.17
N ALA A 461 -13.09 9.29 -1.91
CA ALA A 461 -13.50 10.66 -2.19
C ALA A 461 -15.01 10.82 -2.28
N LEU A 462 -15.49 12.04 -2.04
CA LEU A 462 -16.89 12.43 -2.23
C LEU A 462 -17.15 12.75 -3.70
N THR A 463 -18.19 12.18 -4.27
CA THR A 463 -18.67 12.46 -5.62
C THR A 463 -19.62 13.65 -5.65
N ALA A 464 -19.72 14.31 -6.80
CA ALA A 464 -20.61 15.46 -6.98
C ALA A 464 -22.12 15.10 -6.84
N ASP A 465 -22.46 13.81 -6.95
CA ASP A 465 -23.80 13.26 -6.74
C ASP A 465 -24.01 12.65 -5.35
N ALA A 466 -23.18 13.03 -4.37
CA ALA A 466 -23.32 12.69 -2.95
C ALA A 466 -23.19 11.19 -2.64
N HIS A 467 -22.21 10.54 -3.26
CA HIS A 467 -21.70 9.23 -2.87
C HIS A 467 -20.25 9.35 -2.38
N LEU A 468 -19.80 8.40 -1.58
CA LEU A 468 -18.39 8.10 -1.43
C LEU A 468 -18.00 7.03 -2.44
N VAL A 469 -16.88 7.23 -3.10
CA VAL A 469 -16.28 6.26 -4.02
C VAL A 469 -14.89 5.90 -3.54
N ALA A 470 -14.60 4.61 -3.45
CA ALA A 470 -13.25 4.09 -3.27
C ALA A 470 -12.65 3.75 -4.64
N ILE A 471 -11.40 4.15 -4.85
CA ILE A 471 -10.70 4.09 -6.12
C ILE A 471 -9.34 3.47 -5.88
N ASP A 472 -9.06 2.40 -6.61
CA ASP A 472 -7.81 1.66 -6.61
C ASP A 472 -6.63 2.57 -6.94
N GLY A 473 -5.63 2.59 -6.07
CA GLY A 473 -4.46 3.47 -6.19
C GLY A 473 -3.62 3.19 -7.44
N LEU A 474 -3.51 1.93 -7.85
CA LEU A 474 -2.63 1.51 -8.93
C LEU A 474 -3.26 1.72 -10.32
N HIS A 475 -4.57 1.48 -10.45
CA HIS A 475 -5.29 1.46 -11.73
C HIS A 475 -6.27 2.63 -11.90
N GLY A 476 -6.64 3.31 -10.82
CA GLY A 476 -7.68 4.35 -10.85
C GLY A 476 -9.08 3.79 -11.09
N ALA A 477 -9.29 2.51 -10.81
CA ALA A 477 -10.57 1.81 -10.99
C ALA A 477 -11.42 1.91 -9.72
N GLU A 478 -12.75 1.95 -9.87
CA GLU A 478 -13.65 1.91 -8.71
C GLU A 478 -13.55 0.56 -7.99
N ILE A 479 -13.35 0.59 -6.68
CA ILE A 479 -13.42 -0.58 -5.79
C ILE A 479 -14.87 -0.77 -5.32
N TRP A 480 -15.46 0.30 -4.78
CA TRP A 480 -16.85 0.32 -4.32
C TRP A 480 -17.39 1.75 -4.31
N THR A 481 -18.72 1.87 -4.33
CA THR A 481 -19.45 3.13 -4.14
C THR A 481 -20.46 2.97 -3.01
N SER A 482 -20.58 4.00 -2.17
CA SER A 482 -21.53 4.04 -1.05
C SER A 482 -22.99 4.14 -1.54
N PRO A 483 -23.97 3.96 -0.65
CA PRO A 483 -25.31 4.47 -0.85
C PRO A 483 -25.31 5.99 -1.11
N PHE A 484 -26.42 6.48 -1.67
CA PHE A 484 -26.65 7.91 -1.84
C PHE A 484 -26.90 8.57 -0.49
N PHE A 485 -26.17 9.65 -0.19
CA PHE A 485 -26.41 10.45 1.01
C PHE A 485 -27.42 11.55 0.73
N GLU A 486 -28.54 11.54 1.46
CA GLU A 486 -29.68 12.44 1.22
C GLU A 486 -29.35 13.93 1.48
N SER A 487 -28.42 14.16 2.39
CA SER A 487 -28.04 15.48 2.88
C SER A 487 -26.62 15.82 2.44
N LYS A 488 -26.32 17.11 2.36
CA LYS A 488 -25.01 17.59 1.92
C LYS A 488 -23.94 17.12 2.90
N ILE A 489 -22.96 16.36 2.42
CA ILE A 489 -21.79 15.97 3.21
C ILE A 489 -20.91 17.19 3.52
N ILE A 490 -20.40 17.23 4.74
CA ILE A 490 -19.50 18.26 5.25
C ILE A 490 -18.10 17.67 5.39
N GLY A 491 -17.16 18.30 4.70
CA GLY A 491 -15.77 17.91 4.76
C GLY A 491 -15.44 16.67 3.90
N PRO A 492 -14.14 16.38 3.76
CA PRO A 492 -13.65 15.12 3.19
C PRO A 492 -14.00 13.90 4.08
N PRO A 493 -14.00 12.68 3.50
CA PRO A 493 -14.16 11.45 4.25
C PRO A 493 -12.99 11.20 5.21
N VAL A 494 -13.30 10.64 6.38
CA VAL A 494 -12.29 10.11 7.31
C VAL A 494 -12.06 8.64 7.04
N VAL A 495 -10.83 8.22 7.28
CA VAL A 495 -10.45 6.81 7.32
C VAL A 495 -9.90 6.52 8.71
N GLY A 496 -10.40 5.48 9.36
CA GLY A 496 -9.99 5.07 10.71
C GLY A 496 -10.30 3.60 10.97
N ARG A 497 -9.86 3.07 12.11
CA ARG A 497 -10.27 1.72 12.56
C ARG A 497 -11.51 1.85 13.42
N PHE A 498 -12.70 1.79 12.82
CA PHE A 498 -13.96 1.91 13.55
C PHE A 498 -14.50 0.57 14.04
N ASP A 499 -13.87 -0.55 13.69
CA ASP A 499 -14.09 -1.82 14.36
C ASP A 499 -12.76 -2.56 14.62
N ARG A 500 -12.84 -3.81 15.09
CA ARG A 500 -11.68 -4.64 15.45
C ARG A 500 -11.13 -5.45 14.27
N ASN A 501 -11.52 -5.13 13.05
CA ASN A 501 -10.98 -5.74 11.85
C ASN A 501 -9.70 -5.00 11.41
N ASP A 502 -8.90 -5.66 10.56
CA ASP A 502 -7.61 -5.10 10.13
C ASP A 502 -7.76 -4.11 8.96
N SER A 503 -8.91 -4.09 8.29
CA SER A 503 -9.22 -3.21 7.16
C SER A 503 -9.62 -1.81 7.62
N PRO A 504 -9.29 -0.76 6.86
CA PRO A 504 -9.70 0.59 7.20
C PRO A 504 -11.18 0.84 6.92
N ASP A 505 -11.86 1.50 7.85
CA ASP A 505 -13.24 1.94 7.74
C ASP A 505 -13.32 3.40 7.32
N VAL A 506 -14.49 3.82 6.83
CA VAL A 506 -14.72 5.19 6.37
C VAL A 506 -15.88 5.84 7.10
N ALA A 507 -15.82 7.15 7.32
CA ALA A 507 -16.98 7.90 7.80
C ALA A 507 -17.09 9.30 7.20
N VAL A 508 -18.33 9.81 7.14
CA VAL A 508 -18.68 11.18 6.75
C VAL A 508 -19.81 11.70 7.61
N ILE A 509 -19.91 13.03 7.70
CA ILE A 509 -21.00 13.71 8.41
C ILE A 509 -21.79 14.56 7.43
N SER A 510 -23.11 14.46 7.50
CA SER A 510 -24.03 15.30 6.76
C SER A 510 -24.32 16.60 7.51
N ALA A 511 -24.66 17.66 6.77
CA ALA A 511 -24.96 18.99 7.31
C ALA A 511 -26.08 18.98 8.37
N ASP A 512 -27.05 18.08 8.24
CA ASP A 512 -28.16 17.86 9.17
C ASP A 512 -27.79 17.00 10.40
N GLY A 513 -26.53 16.58 10.52
CA GLY A 513 -26.03 15.83 11.68
C GLY A 513 -26.15 14.32 11.59
N LYS A 514 -26.30 13.76 10.38
CA LYS A 514 -26.24 12.31 10.17
C LYS A 514 -24.80 11.87 9.99
N LEU A 515 -24.29 11.03 10.91
CA LEU A 515 -23.01 10.35 10.78
C LEU A 515 -23.22 9.07 9.99
N GLU A 516 -22.50 8.93 8.87
CA GLU A 516 -22.53 7.75 8.01
C GLU A 516 -21.20 7.03 8.16
N ILE A 517 -21.23 5.78 8.62
CA ILE A 517 -20.03 4.96 8.82
C ILE A 517 -20.11 3.75 7.89
N GLY A 518 -19.11 3.57 7.03
CA GLY A 518 -18.92 2.40 6.20
C GLY A 518 -17.88 1.47 6.82
N TYR A 519 -18.33 0.39 7.45
CA TYR A 519 -17.46 -0.66 7.98
C TYR A 519 -16.96 -1.53 6.83
N SER A 520 -15.66 -1.50 6.56
CA SER A 520 -15.10 -2.13 5.37
C SER A 520 -15.18 -3.65 5.43
N ARG A 521 -15.55 -4.23 4.28
CA ARG A 521 -15.44 -5.67 3.99
C ARG A 521 -14.67 -5.85 2.69
N ILE A 522 -13.60 -5.05 2.52
CA ILE A 522 -12.72 -4.96 1.34
C ILE A 522 -13.46 -4.41 0.10
N PHE A 523 -14.46 -5.12 -0.41
CA PHE A 523 -15.17 -4.76 -1.66
C PHE A 523 -16.58 -4.23 -1.46
N LYS A 524 -17.13 -4.32 -0.25
CA LYS A 524 -18.50 -3.87 0.02
C LYS A 524 -18.68 -3.45 1.48
N PRO A 525 -18.47 -2.16 1.79
CA PRO A 525 -18.68 -1.67 3.14
C PRO A 525 -20.13 -1.86 3.60
N GLU A 526 -20.30 -2.17 4.89
CA GLU A 526 -21.59 -2.16 5.59
C GLU A 526 -21.83 -0.76 6.15
N TRP A 527 -22.90 -0.11 5.68
CA TRP A 527 -23.20 1.28 6.05
C TRP A 527 -24.15 1.37 7.23
N VAL A 528 -23.79 2.23 8.20
CA VAL A 528 -24.59 2.56 9.38
C VAL A 528 -24.81 4.06 9.43
N GLU A 529 -26.09 4.47 9.45
CA GLU A 529 -26.51 5.85 9.67
C GLU A 529 -26.77 6.06 11.17
N VAL A 530 -26.16 7.08 11.76
CA VAL A 530 -26.39 7.51 13.15
C VAL A 530 -26.86 8.96 13.15
N LYS A 531 -28.08 9.18 13.66
CA LYS A 531 -28.66 10.52 13.78
C LYS A 531 -28.21 11.18 15.08
N MET A 532 -27.37 12.19 14.99
CA MET A 532 -26.89 12.93 16.16
C MET A 532 -27.90 13.96 16.69
N GLY A 533 -28.87 14.36 15.86
CA GLY A 533 -29.91 15.32 16.22
C GLY A 533 -29.42 16.77 16.36
N LEU A 534 -28.20 17.06 15.88
CA LEU A 534 -27.57 18.38 15.91
C LEU A 534 -26.90 18.66 14.57
N VAL A 535 -27.06 19.88 14.08
CA VAL A 535 -26.40 20.34 12.85
C VAL A 535 -24.89 20.35 13.06
N SER A 536 -24.18 19.78 12.09
CA SER A 536 -22.71 19.81 12.04
C SER A 536 -22.26 20.55 10.80
N GLN A 537 -21.27 21.41 10.96
CA GLN A 537 -20.59 22.12 9.87
C GLN A 537 -19.07 21.98 9.97
N ALA A 538 -18.59 21.11 10.87
CA ALA A 538 -17.19 20.79 11.01
C ALA A 538 -16.89 19.48 10.25
N PRO A 539 -15.78 19.41 9.49
CA PRO A 539 -15.26 18.13 9.04
C PRO A 539 -15.01 17.21 10.24
N LEU A 540 -15.17 15.91 10.00
CA LEU A 540 -14.90 14.89 11.01
C LEU A 540 -13.43 14.86 11.42
N SER A 541 -13.16 14.17 12.51
CA SER A 541 -11.84 13.98 13.09
C SER A 541 -11.86 12.59 13.75
N THR A 542 -10.78 11.83 13.65
CA THR A 542 -10.69 10.47 14.19
C THR A 542 -9.38 10.25 14.96
N ALA A 543 -9.46 9.53 16.09
CA ALA A 543 -8.31 9.08 16.88
C ALA A 543 -8.76 8.05 17.94
N ASP A 544 -7.89 7.11 18.29
CA ASP A 544 -8.05 6.26 19.49
C ASP A 544 -7.92 7.13 20.77
N LEU A 545 -9.06 7.47 21.41
CA LEU A 545 -9.13 8.32 22.60
C LEU A 545 -9.15 7.52 23.91
N ASN A 546 -9.36 6.21 23.83
CA ASN A 546 -9.54 5.33 24.98
C ASN A 546 -8.41 4.27 25.10
N ASN A 547 -7.52 4.20 24.11
CA ASN A 547 -6.42 3.25 23.93
C ASN A 547 -6.88 1.78 23.79
N ASP A 548 -8.01 1.53 23.13
CA ASP A 548 -8.50 0.17 22.84
C ASP A 548 -8.10 -0.36 21.46
N GLY A 549 -7.43 0.46 20.65
CA GLY A 549 -6.97 0.14 19.30
C GLY A 549 -7.97 0.43 18.19
N CYS A 550 -9.19 0.87 18.53
CA CYS A 550 -10.17 1.42 17.61
C CYS A 550 -10.24 2.94 17.77
N ASP A 551 -10.54 3.64 16.68
CA ASP A 551 -10.64 5.09 16.70
C ASP A 551 -12.06 5.55 17.10
N GLU A 552 -12.13 6.58 17.93
CA GLU A 552 -13.33 7.39 18.12
C GLU A 552 -13.46 8.47 17.04
N ILE A 553 -14.70 8.78 16.67
CA ILE A 553 -15.07 9.84 15.72
C ILE A 553 -15.51 11.09 16.50
N LEU A 554 -14.83 12.21 16.26
CA LEU A 554 -15.12 13.52 16.84
C LEU A 554 -15.92 14.38 15.86
N ILE A 555 -17.01 14.95 16.35
CA ILE A 555 -17.94 15.77 15.56
C ILE A 555 -18.13 17.13 16.23
N GLY A 556 -17.70 18.19 15.54
CA GLY A 556 -18.02 19.57 15.93
C GLY A 556 -19.43 19.98 15.51
N THR A 557 -20.14 20.68 16.38
CA THR A 557 -21.52 21.14 16.12
C THR A 557 -21.63 22.66 16.10
N ASP A 558 -22.69 23.14 15.44
CA ASP A 558 -23.02 24.57 15.40
C ASP A 558 -23.37 25.15 16.79
N ARG A 559 -23.70 24.30 17.77
CA ARG A 559 -24.00 24.69 19.16
C ARG A 559 -22.78 24.71 20.09
N GLY A 560 -21.58 24.50 19.56
CA GLY A 560 -20.37 24.48 20.37
C GLY A 560 -20.16 23.20 21.17
N LEU A 561 -20.73 22.08 20.72
CA LEU A 561 -20.47 20.75 21.29
C LEU A 561 -19.50 19.97 20.41
N VAL A 562 -18.56 19.27 21.03
CA VAL A 562 -17.83 18.15 20.43
C VAL A 562 -18.51 16.85 20.86
N LEU A 563 -19.11 16.13 19.92
CA LEU A 563 -19.63 14.79 20.15
C LEU A 563 -18.52 13.78 19.90
N ILE A 564 -18.37 12.80 20.79
CA ILE A 564 -17.37 11.73 20.68
C ILE A 564 -18.12 10.43 20.51
N PHE A 565 -18.08 9.88 19.30
CA PHE A 565 -18.74 8.65 18.93
C PHE A 565 -17.73 7.50 18.87
N ASP A 566 -17.99 6.44 19.61
CA ASP A 566 -17.20 5.22 19.59
C ASP A 566 -17.65 4.37 18.41
N GLY A 567 -16.78 4.27 17.41
CA GLY A 567 -17.04 3.52 16.18
C GLY A 567 -17.23 2.03 16.45
N ALA A 568 -16.45 1.46 17.37
CA ALA A 568 -16.42 0.03 17.65
C ALA A 568 -17.63 -0.43 18.44
N GLU A 569 -18.00 0.36 19.46
CA GLU A 569 -19.18 0.11 20.28
C GLU A 569 -20.48 0.69 19.68
N ARG A 570 -20.37 1.42 18.57
CA ARG A 570 -21.48 2.03 17.82
C ARG A 570 -22.37 2.91 18.69
N ARG A 571 -21.77 3.70 19.57
CA ARG A 571 -22.50 4.56 20.52
C ARG A 571 -21.80 5.88 20.78
N LEU A 572 -22.57 6.86 21.28
CA LEU A 572 -21.99 8.10 21.79
C LEU A 572 -21.22 7.81 23.09
N ALA A 573 -19.90 7.95 23.06
CA ALA A 573 -19.00 7.77 24.21
C ALA A 573 -18.97 8.99 25.13
N GLY A 574 -19.14 10.20 24.59
CA GLY A 574 -19.20 11.40 25.40
C GLY A 574 -19.52 12.67 24.61
N THR A 575 -19.62 13.78 25.34
CA THR A 575 -19.85 15.10 24.77
C THR A 575 -19.07 16.13 25.57
N VAL A 576 -18.40 17.03 24.87
CA VAL A 576 -17.67 18.16 25.44
C VAL A 576 -18.38 19.45 25.03
N ASP A 577 -18.77 20.26 26.02
CA ASP A 577 -19.46 21.54 25.81
C ASP A 577 -18.45 22.69 25.86
N VAL A 578 -18.02 23.15 24.68
CA VAL A 578 -17.01 24.21 24.53
C VAL A 578 -17.55 25.57 24.95
N ASN A 579 -18.86 25.81 24.75
CA ASN A 579 -19.50 27.02 25.24
C ASN A 579 -19.46 27.08 26.76
N LEU A 580 -19.82 25.98 27.44
CA LEU A 580 -19.71 25.88 28.89
C LEU A 580 -18.25 26.07 29.35
N SER A 581 -17.29 25.42 28.69
CA SER A 581 -15.86 25.56 28.99
C SER A 581 -15.38 27.00 28.88
N LEU A 582 -15.62 27.66 27.74
CA LEU A 582 -15.21 29.05 27.52
C LEU A 582 -15.94 30.03 28.45
N ASN A 583 -17.22 29.80 28.73
CA ASN A 583 -17.99 30.65 29.64
C ASN A 583 -17.44 30.58 31.08
N LYS A 584 -17.07 29.39 31.57
CA LYS A 584 -16.39 29.23 32.87
C LYS A 584 -15.07 30.01 32.92
N LEU A 585 -14.29 29.98 31.84
CA LEU A 585 -12.97 30.59 31.77
C LEU A 585 -13.00 32.11 31.57
N LYS A 586 -13.93 32.62 30.74
CA LYS A 586 -14.07 34.03 30.37
C LYS A 586 -14.96 34.81 31.33
N GLY A 587 -15.88 34.14 32.02
CA GLY A 587 -16.91 34.78 32.85
C GLY A 587 -17.98 35.55 32.06
N SER A 588 -18.05 35.39 30.73
CA SER A 588 -19.15 35.86 29.88
C SER A 588 -20.14 34.72 29.63
N TYR A 589 -21.44 35.03 29.54
CA TYR A 589 -22.51 34.01 29.49
C TYR A 589 -23.21 33.89 28.11
N ASN A 590 -22.77 34.64 27.09
CA ASN A 590 -23.55 34.86 25.87
C ASN A 590 -22.77 34.62 24.56
N GLU A 591 -21.63 33.93 24.58
CA GLU A 591 -20.93 33.60 23.33
C GLU A 591 -21.45 32.26 22.77
N ASP A 592 -21.80 32.26 21.48
CA ASP A 592 -22.23 31.08 20.73
C ASP A 592 -21.05 30.55 19.91
N ASN A 593 -20.14 29.83 20.58
CA ASN A 593 -18.89 29.33 20.01
C ASN A 593 -19.14 28.13 19.09
N GLN A 594 -19.47 28.40 17.84
CA GLN A 594 -19.77 27.37 16.86
C GLN A 594 -18.49 26.65 16.44
N ILE A 595 -18.55 25.31 16.37
CA ILE A 595 -17.42 24.49 15.94
C ILE A 595 -17.65 24.12 14.49
N ARG A 596 -16.96 24.84 13.60
CA ARG A 596 -17.01 24.64 12.14
C ARG A 596 -15.68 24.16 11.55
N TYR A 597 -14.70 23.94 12.41
CA TYR A 597 -13.37 23.47 12.04
C TYR A 597 -13.15 22.06 12.60
N PRO A 598 -12.25 21.26 12.00
CA PRO A 598 -11.88 19.96 12.55
C PRO A 598 -11.42 20.08 14.01
N VAL A 599 -11.69 19.05 14.82
CA VAL A 599 -11.23 18.98 16.21
C VAL A 599 -9.84 18.36 16.19
N GLY A 600 -8.86 19.08 16.73
CA GLY A 600 -7.50 18.59 16.85
C GLY A 600 -7.38 17.62 18.01
N VAL A 601 -6.57 16.56 17.86
CA VAL A 601 -6.25 15.64 18.96
C VAL A 601 -4.75 15.69 19.17
N ALA A 602 -4.28 16.22 20.31
CA ALA A 602 -2.91 16.38 20.88
C ALA A 602 -2.55 15.40 22.03
N ASP A 603 -1.30 15.12 22.37
CA ASP A 603 -0.94 14.96 23.81
C ASP A 603 -0.29 16.28 24.17
N LEU A 604 -1.06 17.15 24.82
CA LEU A 604 -0.68 18.54 25.13
C LEU A 604 -0.09 18.61 26.54
N ASN A 605 -0.54 17.74 27.43
CA ASN A 605 -0.21 17.78 28.85
C ASN A 605 0.91 16.80 29.26
N GLY A 606 1.34 15.91 28.37
CA GLY A 606 2.45 14.96 28.54
C GLY A 606 2.11 13.70 29.33
N ASP A 607 0.83 13.36 29.48
CA ASP A 607 0.35 12.15 30.18
C ASP A 607 0.25 10.92 29.27
N GLN A 608 0.66 11.04 28.00
CA GLN A 608 0.56 10.01 26.96
C GLN A 608 -0.89 9.64 26.62
N ARG A 609 -1.85 10.50 26.93
CA ARG A 609 -3.25 10.37 26.55
C ARG A 609 -3.66 11.54 25.65
N PRO A 610 -4.66 11.34 24.79
CA PRO A 610 -5.11 12.38 23.89
C PRO A 610 -5.92 13.46 24.61
N ASP A 611 -5.56 14.70 24.34
CA ASP A 611 -6.27 15.95 24.63
C ASP A 611 -6.88 16.52 23.33
N LEU A 612 -7.88 17.38 23.46
CA LEU A 612 -8.56 18.04 22.34
C LEU A 612 -8.10 19.49 22.17
N VAL A 613 -8.03 19.94 20.92
CA VAL A 613 -7.84 21.34 20.52
C VAL A 613 -9.03 21.76 19.67
N VAL A 614 -9.74 22.79 20.10
CA VAL A 614 -10.95 23.28 19.41
C VAL A 614 -10.81 24.76 19.09
N ALA A 615 -10.88 25.07 17.80
CA ALA A 615 -11.06 26.44 17.31
C ALA A 615 -12.54 26.69 17.01
N SER A 616 -13.06 27.80 17.50
CA SER A 616 -14.44 28.25 17.23
C SER A 616 -14.48 29.27 16.10
N MET A 617 -15.65 29.37 15.45
CA MET A 617 -15.92 30.42 14.45
C MET A 617 -15.76 31.83 15.03
N GLN A 618 -15.95 31.99 16.34
CA GLN A 618 -15.84 33.25 17.08
C GLN A 618 -14.38 33.63 17.37
N GLY A 619 -13.41 32.83 16.91
CA GLY A 619 -11.99 33.11 17.08
C GLY A 619 -11.49 32.83 18.49
N ASN A 620 -12.16 31.95 19.24
CA ASN A 620 -11.62 31.37 20.47
C ASN A 620 -10.98 30.01 20.18
N LEU A 621 -9.81 29.77 20.76
CA LEU A 621 -9.11 28.50 20.81
C LEU A 621 -9.20 27.96 22.24
N VAL A 622 -9.55 26.70 22.42
CA VAL A 622 -9.58 26.03 23.72
C VAL A 622 -8.92 24.66 23.62
N THR A 623 -8.22 24.26 24.69
CA THR A 623 -7.63 22.94 24.84
C THR A 623 -8.25 22.22 26.03
N ILE A 624 -8.55 20.93 25.85
CA ILE A 624 -9.37 20.17 26.80
C ILE A 624 -8.78 18.78 26.98
N ASP A 625 -8.43 18.46 28.22
CA ASP A 625 -8.04 17.13 28.64
C ASP A 625 -9.28 16.25 28.77
N ILE A 626 -9.25 15.11 28.08
CA ILE A 626 -10.30 14.09 28.08
C ILE A 626 -9.78 12.72 28.53
N SER A 627 -8.63 12.68 29.21
CA SER A 627 -8.01 11.43 29.69
C SER A 627 -8.84 10.73 30.78
N GLU A 628 -9.52 11.50 31.62
CA GLU A 628 -10.27 10.98 32.76
C GLU A 628 -11.68 10.52 32.37
N ARG A 629 -12.20 9.56 33.15
CA ARG A 629 -13.57 9.07 33.06
C ARG A 629 -14.27 9.21 34.42
N THR A 630 -15.57 9.46 34.43
CA THR A 630 -16.39 9.38 35.65
C THR A 630 -16.55 7.93 36.11
N PRO A 631 -16.98 7.64 37.35
CA PRO A 631 -17.26 6.27 37.80
C PRO A 631 -18.26 5.52 36.91
N GLU A 632 -19.16 6.25 36.25
CA GLU A 632 -20.13 5.74 35.28
C GLU A 632 -19.55 5.54 33.86
N GLY A 633 -18.24 5.76 33.68
CA GLY A 633 -17.53 5.56 32.41
C GLY A 633 -17.63 6.72 31.42
N LYS A 634 -18.22 7.86 31.79
CA LYS A 634 -18.35 9.02 30.89
C LYS A 634 -17.07 9.83 30.81
N ILE A 635 -16.81 10.47 29.67
CA ILE A 635 -15.68 11.39 29.50
C ILE A 635 -15.80 12.56 30.48
N LYS A 636 -14.73 12.82 31.23
CA LYS A 636 -14.62 13.97 32.13
C LYS A 636 -13.72 15.02 31.50
N ALA A 637 -14.33 15.97 30.80
CA ALA A 637 -13.63 17.10 30.20
C ALA A 637 -13.05 18.03 31.27
N ARG A 638 -11.75 18.33 31.18
CA ARG A 638 -11.04 19.30 32.01
C ARG A 638 -10.35 20.32 31.12
N GLU A 639 -10.68 21.59 31.27
CA GLU A 639 -10.08 22.64 30.45
C GLU A 639 -8.61 22.86 30.82
N LEU A 640 -7.72 22.74 29.84
CA LEU A 640 -6.30 23.02 30.02
C LEU A 640 -6.06 24.53 29.90
N TRP A 641 -6.36 25.15 28.76
CA TRP A 641 -6.24 26.61 28.61
C TRP A 641 -7.07 27.11 27.43
N TRP A 642 -7.16 28.43 27.28
CA TRP A 642 -7.83 29.05 26.13
C TRP A 642 -7.09 30.29 25.63
N SER A 643 -7.37 30.72 24.40
CA SER A 643 -6.88 32.00 23.89
C SER A 643 -7.83 32.61 22.85
N ALA A 644 -7.75 33.93 22.66
CA ALA A 644 -8.48 34.65 21.63
C ALA A 644 -7.57 34.89 20.42
N LEU A 645 -7.97 34.38 19.26
CA LEU A 645 -7.24 34.47 17.99
C LEU A 645 -7.55 35.75 17.21
N ALA A 646 -8.64 36.43 17.56
CA ALA A 646 -9.00 37.74 17.02
C ALA A 646 -8.55 38.87 17.96
N PRO A 647 -7.99 39.98 17.44
CA PRO A 647 -7.76 41.18 18.22
C PRO A 647 -9.05 41.73 18.84
N ALA A 648 -8.94 42.32 20.04
CA ALA A 648 -10.09 42.92 20.72
C ALA A 648 -10.76 43.99 19.84
N GLY A 649 -12.08 43.87 19.64
CA GLY A 649 -12.88 44.82 18.86
C GLY A 649 -12.87 44.59 17.34
N MET A 650 -12.16 43.58 16.83
CA MET A 650 -12.28 43.17 15.44
C MET A 650 -13.60 42.39 15.28
N PRO A 651 -14.51 42.79 14.37
CA PRO A 651 -15.72 42.01 14.11
C PRO A 651 -15.29 40.65 13.59
N VAL A 652 -15.76 39.59 14.25
CA VAL A 652 -15.49 38.24 13.81
C VAL A 652 -16.33 37.97 12.57
N THR A 653 -15.77 38.25 11.40
CA THR A 653 -16.26 37.72 10.13
C THR A 653 -15.78 36.28 9.97
N GLU A 654 -16.34 35.53 9.03
CA GLU A 654 -16.03 34.12 8.76
C GLU A 654 -14.55 33.92 8.34
N PHE A 655 -13.63 33.96 9.32
CA PHE A 655 -12.22 33.66 9.13
C PHE A 655 -11.98 32.20 9.43
N ASN A 656 -11.39 31.48 8.49
CA ASN A 656 -10.88 30.14 8.72
C ASN A 656 -9.70 30.22 9.71
N TYR A 657 -9.70 29.41 10.77
CA TYR A 657 -8.62 29.34 11.77
C TYR A 657 -7.87 28.02 11.64
N PRO A 658 -7.10 27.82 10.56
CA PRO A 658 -6.33 26.60 10.37
C PRO A 658 -5.24 26.52 11.46
N PHE A 659 -5.13 25.35 12.09
CA PHE A 659 -4.12 25.06 13.09
C PHE A 659 -3.45 23.70 12.85
N SER A 660 -2.23 23.58 13.32
CA SER A 660 -1.39 22.39 13.22
C SER A 660 -0.79 22.06 14.58
N LEU A 661 -0.53 20.78 14.83
CA LEU A 661 -0.08 20.29 16.13
C LEU A 661 1.33 19.70 16.04
N GLY A 662 2.22 20.07 16.96
CA GLY A 662 3.60 19.56 16.99
C GLY A 662 4.44 20.27 18.04
N ASP A 663 5.53 19.64 18.48
CA ASP A 663 6.42 20.15 19.53
C ASP A 663 7.32 21.29 18.99
N VAL A 664 6.89 22.55 19.14
CA VAL A 664 7.62 23.72 18.60
C VAL A 664 8.56 24.33 19.62
N ASP A 665 8.36 24.09 20.92
CA ASP A 665 9.23 24.59 21.98
C ASP A 665 10.23 23.55 22.54
N GLY A 666 10.19 22.32 22.04
CA GLY A 666 11.16 21.26 22.31
C GLY A 666 10.98 20.60 23.68
N ASP A 667 9.83 20.79 24.33
CA ASP A 667 9.54 20.25 25.66
C ASP A 667 9.04 18.78 25.64
N GLY A 668 8.87 18.21 24.45
CA GLY A 668 8.41 16.84 24.22
C GLY A 668 6.88 16.69 24.21
N ARG A 669 6.12 17.78 24.31
CA ARG A 669 4.66 17.82 24.24
C ARG A 669 4.22 18.44 22.92
N SER A 670 2.99 18.16 22.50
CA SER A 670 2.47 18.80 21.28
C SER A 670 2.02 20.23 21.58
N ASP A 671 2.46 21.18 20.76
CA ASP A 671 2.02 22.57 20.81
C ASP A 671 1.03 22.88 19.69
N VAL A 672 0.42 24.07 19.75
CA VAL A 672 -0.57 24.54 18.77
C VAL A 672 -0.02 25.71 17.96
N VAL A 673 0.11 25.54 16.65
CA VAL A 673 0.42 26.62 15.71
C VAL A 673 -0.84 26.97 14.92
N VAL A 674 -1.28 28.22 14.98
CA VAL A 674 -2.55 28.66 14.41
C VAL A 674 -2.43 29.99 13.68
N VAL A 675 -3.18 30.13 12.58
CA VAL A 675 -3.32 31.39 11.85
C VAL A 675 -4.48 32.19 12.46
N GLY A 676 -4.18 33.39 12.95
CA GLY A 676 -5.17 34.31 13.51
C GLY A 676 -5.97 35.07 12.45
N ALA A 677 -7.03 35.75 12.88
CA ALA A 677 -7.93 36.51 11.99
C ALA A 677 -7.22 37.66 11.24
N ASP A 678 -6.13 38.18 11.82
CA ASP A 678 -5.28 39.21 11.24
C ASP A 678 -4.17 38.65 10.34
N SER A 679 -4.27 37.37 9.93
CA SER A 679 -3.23 36.62 9.21
C SER A 679 -1.90 36.50 9.99
N SER A 680 -1.89 36.77 11.30
CA SER A 680 -0.70 36.51 12.12
C SER A 680 -0.58 35.02 12.43
N LEU A 681 0.63 34.50 12.34
CA LEU A 681 0.95 33.15 12.78
C LEU A 681 1.30 33.18 14.27
N GLN A 682 0.65 32.34 15.07
CA GLN A 682 0.82 32.28 16.52
C GLN A 682 1.12 30.85 16.95
N ALA A 683 2.06 30.67 17.86
CA ALA A 683 2.32 29.38 18.52
C ALA A 683 1.95 29.44 20.00
N PHE A 684 1.38 28.37 20.54
CA PHE A 684 0.98 28.24 21.93
C PHE A 684 1.48 26.91 22.49
N SER A 685 2.13 26.94 23.65
CA SER A 685 2.56 25.72 24.35
C SER A 685 1.36 24.86 24.72
N GLY A 686 1.44 23.55 24.47
CA GLY A 686 0.41 22.57 24.81
C GLY A 686 0.16 22.48 26.32
N ALA A 687 1.22 22.52 27.13
CA ALA A 687 1.14 22.43 28.58
C ALA A 687 0.35 23.61 29.19
N GLY A 688 0.55 24.81 28.62
CA GLY A 688 -0.11 26.04 29.02
C GLY A 688 -0.13 26.30 30.54
N ARG A 689 -1.13 27.05 31.00
CA ARG A 689 -1.45 27.20 32.43
C ARG A 689 -2.91 26.81 32.64
N GLU A 690 -3.12 25.80 33.47
CA GLU A 690 -4.44 25.20 33.69
C GLU A 690 -5.51 26.26 34.00
N GLY A 691 -6.60 26.25 33.22
CA GLY A 691 -7.75 27.13 33.36
C GLY A 691 -7.48 28.63 33.08
N GLN A 692 -6.34 28.99 32.46
CA GLN A 692 -5.99 30.39 32.20
C GLN A 692 -6.01 30.73 30.70
N GLN A 693 -6.09 32.04 30.43
CA GLN A 693 -5.85 32.54 29.08
C GLN A 693 -4.35 32.45 28.77
N GLN A 694 -4.00 31.68 27.75
CA GLN A 694 -2.63 31.44 27.34
C GLN A 694 -2.13 32.55 26.41
N ARG A 695 -0.88 32.99 26.64
CA ARG A 695 -0.16 33.86 25.71
C ARG A 695 0.59 33.01 24.70
N SER A 696 0.68 33.50 23.47
CA SER A 696 1.48 32.86 22.44
C SER A 696 2.97 32.86 22.85
N LEU A 697 3.67 31.76 22.59
CA LEU A 697 5.12 31.65 22.68
C LEU A 697 5.79 32.72 21.81
N TRP A 698 5.29 32.85 20.58
CA TRP A 698 5.66 33.89 19.64
C TRP A 698 4.49 34.20 18.69
N ARG A 699 4.54 35.37 18.08
CA ARG A 699 3.57 35.84 17.10
C ARG A 699 4.30 36.56 15.97
N VAL A 700 4.07 36.12 14.74
CA VAL A 700 4.71 36.67 13.56
C VAL A 700 3.65 37.25 12.64
N SER A 701 3.84 38.51 12.25
CA SER A 701 3.05 39.11 11.18
C SER A 701 3.64 38.67 9.84
N SER A 702 2.81 38.07 9.00
CA SER A 702 3.16 37.59 7.66
C SER A 702 2.16 38.19 6.66
N GLY A 703 2.38 37.99 5.35
CA GLY A 703 1.35 38.26 4.35
C GLY A 703 0.09 37.43 4.59
N SER A 704 -0.90 37.52 3.69
CA SER A 704 -2.11 36.72 3.81
C SER A 704 -1.80 35.22 3.70
N ILE A 705 -1.85 34.52 4.82
CA ILE A 705 -1.76 33.06 4.91
C ILE A 705 -3.19 32.51 4.78
N LEU A 706 -3.44 31.69 3.77
CA LEU A 706 -4.79 31.16 3.49
C LEU A 706 -4.94 29.66 3.75
N HIS A 707 -3.83 28.96 3.97
CA HIS A 707 -3.78 27.50 4.08
C HIS A 707 -3.17 27.06 5.41
N LEU A 708 -3.30 25.77 5.75
CA LEU A 708 -2.66 25.19 6.93
C LEU A 708 -1.13 25.37 6.90
N PRO A 709 -0.50 25.76 8.03
CA PRO A 709 0.95 25.68 8.17
C PRO A 709 1.39 24.22 8.28
N ALA A 710 2.42 23.82 7.55
CA ALA A 710 3.01 22.49 7.71
C ALA A 710 4.15 22.53 8.76
N LEU A 711 4.31 21.45 9.51
CA LEU A 711 5.23 21.37 10.66
C LEU A 711 6.30 20.29 10.43
N PHE A 712 7.58 20.65 10.57
CA PHE A 712 8.70 19.71 10.49
C PHE A 712 10.02 20.33 10.98
N ASP A 713 10.84 19.59 11.73
CA ASP A 713 12.17 20.04 12.17
C ASP A 713 13.19 20.02 11.00
N PHE A 714 13.36 21.17 10.33
CA PHE A 714 14.24 21.33 9.18
C PHE A 714 15.70 21.49 9.59
N ASN A 715 15.99 22.17 10.69
CA ASN A 715 17.36 22.51 11.11
C ASN A 715 17.99 21.49 12.09
N LYS A 716 17.21 20.50 12.57
CA LYS A 716 17.58 19.49 13.58
C LYS A 716 17.95 20.03 14.96
N ASP A 717 17.33 21.13 15.37
CA ASP A 717 17.56 21.69 16.70
C ASP A 717 16.60 21.13 17.77
N ARG A 718 15.77 20.13 17.41
CA ARG A 718 14.72 19.49 18.22
C ARG A 718 13.47 20.33 18.45
N HIS A 719 13.32 21.43 17.73
CA HIS A 719 12.11 22.23 17.74
C HIS A 719 11.47 22.08 16.36
N THR A 720 10.15 21.88 16.34
CA THR A 720 9.44 21.70 15.08
C THR A 720 9.31 23.05 14.37
N ASP A 721 9.95 23.18 13.20
CA ASP A 721 9.86 24.39 12.38
C ASP A 721 8.53 24.46 11.62
N VAL A 722 8.18 25.66 11.15
CA VAL A 722 6.89 25.95 10.51
C VAL A 722 7.06 26.41 9.06
N VAL A 723 6.35 25.75 8.15
CA VAL A 723 6.28 26.11 6.73
C VAL A 723 4.98 26.82 6.44
N ILE A 724 5.06 28.01 5.84
CA ILE A 724 3.90 28.77 5.39
C ILE A 724 4.03 29.19 3.93
N VAL A 725 2.88 29.29 3.28
CA VAL A 725 2.73 29.82 1.93
C VAL A 725 1.78 31.00 1.98
N GLU A 726 2.28 32.17 1.56
CA GLU A 726 1.49 33.40 1.46
C GLU A 726 0.78 33.49 0.11
N LEU A 727 -0.38 34.16 0.06
CA LEU A 727 -1.20 34.35 -1.15
C LEU A 727 -0.42 34.98 -2.33
N LEU A 728 0.57 35.83 -2.04
CA LEU A 728 1.43 36.47 -3.05
C LEU A 728 2.53 35.55 -3.60
N GLY A 729 2.51 34.27 -3.21
CA GLY A 729 3.45 33.26 -3.70
C GLY A 729 4.83 33.31 -3.04
N ILE A 730 4.88 33.82 -1.81
CA ILE A 730 6.05 33.78 -0.93
C ILE A 730 5.95 32.50 -0.09
N ILE A 731 7.04 31.78 0.03
CA ILE A 731 7.16 30.61 0.90
C ILE A 731 8.22 30.90 1.98
N LYS A 732 7.95 30.48 3.21
CA LYS A 732 8.85 30.67 4.35
C LYS A 732 8.94 29.39 5.18
N ILE A 733 10.14 29.15 5.72
CA ILE A 733 10.41 28.22 6.82
C ILE A 733 10.77 29.09 8.02
N LEU A 734 10.03 28.93 9.12
CA LEU A 734 10.16 29.69 10.35
C LEU A 734 10.66 28.78 11.48
N ASP A 735 11.57 29.29 12.31
CA ASP A 735 12.11 28.61 13.48
C ASP A 735 10.99 28.36 14.51
N GLY A 736 10.79 27.10 14.89
CA GLY A 736 9.76 26.70 15.85
C GLY A 736 9.85 27.40 17.20
N ARG A 737 11.06 27.79 17.63
CA ARG A 737 11.30 28.39 18.96
C ARG A 737 10.81 29.82 19.10
N ASN A 738 10.90 30.57 18.01
CA ASN A 738 10.79 32.04 18.08
C ASN A 738 10.07 32.67 16.87
N GLY A 739 9.71 31.89 15.86
CA GLY A 739 9.06 32.37 14.64
C GLY A 739 9.99 33.14 13.68
N GLY A 740 11.30 33.15 13.95
CA GLY A 740 12.31 33.78 13.10
C GLY A 740 12.44 33.07 11.75
N ILE A 741 12.81 33.80 10.70
CA ILE A 741 12.90 33.23 9.36
C ILE A 741 14.19 32.40 9.24
N LEU A 742 14.06 31.08 9.08
CA LEU A 742 15.17 30.19 8.74
C LEU A 742 15.49 30.24 7.25
N TRP A 743 14.45 30.34 6.42
CA TRP A 743 14.57 30.45 4.97
C TRP A 743 13.33 31.09 4.37
N GLU A 744 13.50 31.86 3.30
CA GLU A 744 12.39 32.43 2.52
C GLU A 744 12.74 32.55 1.04
N GLU A 745 11.73 32.46 0.17
CA GLU A 745 11.87 32.70 -1.27
C GLU A 745 10.70 33.55 -1.79
N HIS A 746 11.05 34.61 -2.51
CA HIS A 746 10.11 35.57 -3.07
C HIS A 746 9.78 35.23 -4.52
N LYS A 747 8.51 35.34 -4.91
CA LYS A 747 8.01 35.08 -6.28
C LYS A 747 8.28 33.66 -6.79
N ALA A 748 8.45 32.70 -5.89
CA ALA A 748 8.64 31.30 -6.27
C ALA A 748 7.38 30.71 -6.89
N LEU A 749 6.21 31.12 -6.39
CA LEU A 749 4.92 30.52 -6.70
C LEU A 749 4.06 31.46 -7.53
N LYS A 750 3.36 30.90 -8.51
CA LYS A 750 2.46 31.62 -9.41
C LYS A 750 1.03 31.29 -9.03
N HIS A 751 0.51 31.96 -8.01
CA HIS A 751 -0.78 31.67 -7.39
C HIS A 751 -0.81 30.24 -6.82
N PRO A 752 -0.34 30.04 -5.58
CA PRO A 752 -0.49 28.75 -4.91
C PRO A 752 -1.98 28.39 -4.81
N ALA A 753 -2.31 27.14 -5.10
CA ALA A 753 -3.67 26.61 -5.12
C ALA A 753 -4.08 25.99 -3.77
N ASP A 754 -3.12 25.45 -3.02
CA ASP A 754 -3.39 24.74 -1.76
C ASP A 754 -2.20 24.84 -0.78
N MET A 755 -2.33 24.17 0.37
CA MET A 755 -1.31 24.06 1.41
C MET A 755 0.03 23.49 0.91
N PRO A 756 1.16 23.78 1.61
CA PRO A 756 2.40 23.07 1.38
C PRO A 756 2.30 21.61 1.85
N LEU A 757 2.82 20.68 1.04
CA LEU A 757 2.94 19.25 1.36
C LEU A 757 4.40 18.91 1.63
N LEU A 758 4.68 18.02 2.59
CA LEU A 758 6.04 17.67 3.05
C LEU A 758 6.29 16.18 2.86
N ALA A 759 7.24 15.82 2.00
CA ALA A 759 7.66 14.44 1.78
C ALA A 759 9.08 14.33 1.18
N ASP A 760 9.67 13.14 1.20
CA ASP A 760 10.80 12.77 0.34
C ASP A 760 10.33 12.48 -1.08
N ALA A 761 9.81 13.51 -1.75
CA ALA A 761 9.20 13.39 -3.06
C ALA A 761 10.23 13.06 -4.16
N GLY A 762 11.52 13.40 -3.93
CA GLY A 762 12.63 13.07 -4.81
C GLY A 762 13.21 11.67 -4.66
N ALA A 763 12.78 10.89 -3.66
CA ALA A 763 13.45 9.66 -3.20
C ALA A 763 14.97 9.84 -3.09
N ASN A 764 15.36 10.99 -2.55
CA ASN A 764 16.73 11.45 -2.41
C ASN A 764 17.14 11.50 -0.94
N ASN A 765 16.28 11.00 -0.04
CA ASN A 765 16.45 11.03 1.40
C ASN A 765 16.57 12.45 1.93
N THR A 766 15.88 13.43 1.34
CA THR A 766 15.75 14.80 1.87
C THR A 766 14.30 15.23 1.94
N MET A 767 13.97 16.11 2.88
CA MET A 767 12.62 16.65 2.98
C MET A 767 12.40 17.69 1.89
N ASP A 768 11.41 17.44 1.04
CA ASP A 768 10.96 18.33 -0.01
C ASP A 768 9.66 19.01 0.43
N ILE A 769 9.47 20.28 0.05
CA ILE A 769 8.20 21.00 0.19
C ILE A 769 7.58 21.09 -1.19
N LEU A 770 6.41 20.48 -1.38
CA LEU A 770 5.66 20.55 -2.62
C LEU A 770 4.55 21.58 -2.51
N VAL A 771 4.42 22.42 -3.54
CA VAL A 771 3.32 23.40 -3.64
C VAL A 771 2.73 23.36 -5.05
N LEU A 772 1.42 23.09 -5.13
CA LEU A 772 0.66 23.12 -6.38
C LEU A 772 0.19 24.56 -6.67
N ASN A 773 0.37 25.01 -7.91
CA ASN A 773 -0.13 26.30 -8.39
C ASN A 773 -1.42 26.12 -9.22
N TYR A 774 -2.23 27.19 -9.33
CA TYR A 774 -3.43 27.22 -10.17
C TYR A 774 -3.17 26.98 -11.67
N ASP A 775 -1.92 27.13 -12.13
CA ASP A 775 -1.53 26.85 -13.52
C ASP A 775 -1.08 25.40 -13.76
N GLY A 776 -1.21 24.54 -12.74
CA GLY A 776 -0.85 23.13 -12.77
C GLY A 776 0.62 22.85 -12.51
N THR A 777 1.46 23.87 -12.33
CA THR A 777 2.87 23.68 -11.97
C THR A 777 2.97 23.24 -10.52
N VAL A 778 3.68 22.14 -10.28
CA VAL A 778 4.04 21.68 -8.93
C VAL A 778 5.49 22.06 -8.69
N ASN A 779 5.72 22.94 -7.71
CA ASN A 779 7.05 23.34 -7.30
C ASN A 779 7.57 22.40 -6.22
N ASP A 780 8.83 22.02 -6.31
CA ASP A 780 9.60 21.23 -5.32
C ASP A 780 10.67 22.14 -4.72
N PHE A 781 10.54 22.45 -3.43
CA PHE A 781 11.56 23.13 -2.64
C PHE A 781 12.30 22.10 -1.79
N ARG A 782 13.42 21.64 -2.33
CA ARG A 782 14.25 20.59 -1.76
C ARG A 782 15.16 21.14 -0.68
N SER A 783 14.97 20.75 0.57
CA SER A 783 15.89 21.09 1.65
C SER A 783 17.14 20.18 1.65
N ASN A 784 18.19 20.58 2.35
CA ASN A 784 19.32 19.70 2.70
C ASN A 784 19.07 18.87 3.98
N ARG A 785 17.84 18.84 4.50
CA ARG A 785 17.46 18.06 5.69
C ARG A 785 17.22 16.61 5.32
N ARG A 786 18.10 15.71 5.75
CA ARG A 786 18.02 14.27 5.42
C ARG A 786 16.88 13.55 6.13
N VAL A 787 16.12 12.69 5.44
CA VAL A 787 15.06 11.83 5.99
C VAL A 787 15.14 10.41 5.46
N ALA A 788 14.36 9.48 6.02
CA ALA A 788 14.25 8.14 5.47
C ALA A 788 13.60 8.17 4.08
N ALA A 789 13.91 7.19 3.23
CA ALA A 789 13.33 7.12 1.90
C ALA A 789 11.81 6.96 1.98
N GLY A 790 11.07 7.68 1.13
CA GLY A 790 9.61 7.62 1.08
C GLY A 790 8.90 8.26 2.28
N THR A 791 9.61 9.04 3.11
CA THR A 791 8.98 9.71 4.25
C THR A 791 7.92 10.69 3.77
N ILE A 792 6.68 10.56 4.21
CA ILE A 792 5.63 11.57 4.07
C ILE A 792 5.36 12.12 5.47
N VAL A 793 5.50 13.43 5.64
CA VAL A 793 5.18 14.13 6.92
C VAL A 793 3.85 14.84 6.80
N TRP A 794 3.57 15.42 5.63
CA TRP A 794 2.33 16.12 5.31
C TRP A 794 1.89 15.77 3.90
N GLY A 795 0.99 14.79 3.78
CA GLY A 795 0.48 14.29 2.50
C GLY A 795 -0.92 14.76 2.11
N GLN A 796 -1.61 15.53 2.96
CA GLN A 796 -3.06 15.80 2.93
C GLN A 796 -3.93 14.60 3.34
N ARG A 797 -4.56 14.68 4.52
CA ARG A 797 -5.78 13.93 4.89
C ARG A 797 -6.60 14.83 5.80
N TYR A 798 -7.29 15.81 5.21
CA TYR A 798 -8.24 16.54 6.02
C TYR A 798 -9.29 15.53 6.49
N ALA A 799 -9.51 15.54 7.81
CA ALA A 799 -10.40 14.70 8.59
C ALA A 799 -9.75 13.51 9.35
N ASP A 800 -8.44 13.23 9.19
CA ASP A 800 -7.71 12.76 10.37
C ASP A 800 -7.55 13.96 11.32
N ALA A 801 -7.90 13.77 12.60
CA ALA A 801 -7.85 14.82 13.62
C ALA A 801 -6.41 15.27 13.92
N THR A 802 -5.45 14.52 13.39
CA THR A 802 -4.10 14.60 13.88
C THR A 802 -3.53 15.90 13.38
N ASN A 803 -3.54 16.20 12.05
CA ASN A 803 -2.79 17.34 11.49
C ASN A 803 -1.46 17.55 12.24
N ARG A 804 -0.89 16.43 12.68
CA ARG A 804 0.24 16.37 13.60
C ARG A 804 1.44 16.28 12.71
N ALA A 805 2.55 16.88 13.13
CA ALA A 805 3.84 16.34 12.73
C ALA A 805 3.97 14.91 13.31
N ALA A 806 3.31 13.92 12.70
CA ALA A 806 3.24 12.54 13.18
C ALA A 806 4.57 11.79 13.02
N VAL A 807 5.58 12.43 12.43
CA VAL A 807 6.96 12.02 12.64
C VAL A 807 7.34 12.44 14.06
N THR A 808 6.87 11.66 15.04
CA THR A 808 7.62 11.48 16.28
C THR A 808 9.01 11.08 15.81
N TYR A 809 9.96 12.00 15.90
CA TYR A 809 11.35 11.68 15.60
C TYR A 809 11.79 10.77 16.74
N VAL A 810 11.45 9.47 16.64
CA VAL A 810 11.96 8.45 17.52
C VAL A 810 13.46 8.63 17.42
N GLU A 811 14.07 9.05 18.51
CA GLU A 811 15.49 9.35 18.59
C GLU A 811 16.21 8.04 18.26
N ARG A 812 16.46 7.80 16.97
CA ARG A 812 17.11 6.58 16.52
C ARG A 812 18.54 6.73 16.99
N THR A 813 18.83 6.14 18.14
CA THR A 813 20.19 6.11 18.66
C THR A 813 21.11 5.54 17.58
N THR A 814 22.29 6.13 17.41
CA THR A 814 23.21 5.66 16.38
C THR A 814 23.76 4.26 16.70
N GLY A 815 23.55 3.77 17.91
CA GLY A 815 24.14 2.54 18.44
C GLY A 815 23.90 1.30 17.57
N ALA A 816 22.70 1.11 17.03
CA ALA A 816 22.42 -0.03 16.14
C ALA A 816 23.18 0.06 14.80
N TYR A 817 23.27 1.27 14.24
CA TYR A 817 24.02 1.51 13.00
C TYR A 817 25.52 1.43 13.23
N ASP A 818 26.02 1.98 14.35
CA ASP A 818 27.41 1.92 14.75
C ASP A 818 27.84 0.46 14.97
N ALA A 819 27.02 -0.35 15.65
CA ALA A 819 27.25 -1.78 15.81
C ALA A 819 27.30 -2.52 14.46
N THR A 820 26.39 -2.20 13.53
CA THR A 820 26.38 -2.78 12.18
C THR A 820 27.63 -2.39 11.38
N LEU A 821 28.09 -1.14 11.49
CA LEU A 821 29.32 -0.66 10.88
C LEU A 821 30.56 -1.38 11.44
N ILE A 822 30.65 -1.52 12.76
CA ILE A 822 31.74 -2.23 13.44
C ILE A 822 31.75 -3.72 13.05
N PHE A 823 30.58 -4.36 13.06
CA PHE A 823 30.44 -5.77 12.66
C PHE A 823 30.87 -5.96 11.20
N SER A 824 30.38 -5.12 10.30
CA SER A 824 30.72 -5.17 8.88
C SER A 824 32.22 -4.97 8.64
N ALA A 825 32.84 -4.00 9.32
CA ALA A 825 34.29 -3.78 9.28
C ALA A 825 35.06 -5.00 9.80
N GLY A 826 34.58 -5.62 10.89
CA GLY A 826 35.15 -6.86 11.45
C GLY A 826 35.09 -8.04 10.48
N VAL A 827 33.94 -8.26 9.82
CA VAL A 827 33.77 -9.32 8.81
C VAL A 827 34.71 -9.10 7.62
N ILE A 828 34.78 -7.87 7.10
CA ILE A 828 35.69 -7.50 5.99
C ILE A 828 37.15 -7.77 6.39
N LEU A 829 37.55 -7.39 7.60
CA LEU A 829 38.91 -7.57 8.09
C LEU A 829 39.26 -9.06 8.27
N LEU A 830 38.37 -9.85 8.88
CA LEU A 830 38.57 -11.29 9.10
C LEU A 830 38.61 -12.07 7.79
N ALA A 831 37.72 -11.77 6.83
CA ALA A 831 37.70 -12.41 5.52
C ALA A 831 39.00 -12.16 4.75
N ASN A 832 39.51 -10.92 4.78
CA ASN A 832 40.78 -10.56 4.14
C ASN A 832 41.99 -11.15 4.86
N LEU A 833 41.99 -11.18 6.19
CA LEU A 833 43.06 -11.80 6.98
C LEU A 833 43.13 -13.31 6.76
N GLY A 834 41.99 -14.00 6.72
CA GLY A 834 41.90 -15.42 6.40
C GLY A 834 42.49 -15.75 5.02
N ASN A 835 42.12 -14.95 4.01
CA ASN A 835 42.69 -15.07 2.66
C ASN A 835 44.20 -14.82 2.63
N PHE A 836 44.70 -13.83 3.37
CA PHE A 836 46.13 -13.53 3.48
C PHE A 836 46.90 -14.69 4.12
N LEU A 837 46.40 -15.24 5.23
CA LEU A 837 47.02 -16.38 5.94
C LEU A 837 47.05 -17.64 5.07
N LEU A 838 45.98 -17.92 4.31
CA LEU A 838 45.96 -19.03 3.35
C LEU A 838 47.01 -18.86 2.24
N ARG A 839 47.19 -17.65 1.72
CA ARG A 839 48.23 -17.34 0.72
C ARG A 839 49.64 -17.49 1.30
N GLN A 840 49.87 -17.04 2.54
CA GLN A 840 51.13 -17.23 3.28
C GLN A 840 51.45 -18.72 3.45
N ARG A 841 50.47 -19.55 3.85
CA ARG A 841 50.65 -20.99 4.04
C ARG A 841 51.05 -21.68 2.73
N ARG A 842 50.41 -21.32 1.61
CA ARG A 842 50.79 -21.82 0.27
C ARG A 842 52.23 -21.48 -0.12
N ARG A 843 52.68 -20.25 0.17
CA ARG A 843 54.07 -19.83 -0.10
C ARG A 843 55.09 -20.61 0.73
N LYS A 844 54.75 -21.05 1.94
CA LYS A 844 55.62 -21.90 2.76
C LYS A 844 55.69 -23.33 2.21
N PHE A 845 54.56 -23.92 1.81
CA PHE A 845 54.55 -25.26 1.20
C PHE A 845 55.18 -25.34 -0.20
N ALA A 846 55.16 -24.25 -0.98
CA ALA A 846 55.84 -24.21 -2.29
C ALA A 846 57.37 -24.03 -2.18
N LYS A 847 57.90 -23.80 -0.97
CA LYS A 847 59.33 -23.64 -0.69
C LYS A 847 59.96 -24.84 0.05
N SER A 848 59.14 -25.78 0.52
CA SER A 848 59.56 -27.07 1.07
C SER A 848 59.38 -28.16 0.03
#